data_AF-A0A9X0MLW5-F1
#
_entry.id   AF-A0A9X0MLW5-F1
#
_cell.length_a   1.000
_cell.length_b   1.000
_cell.length_c   1.000
_cell.angle_alpha   90.00
_cell.angle_beta   90.00
_cell.angle_gamma   90.00
#
_symmetry.space_group_name_H-M   'P 1'
#
loop_
_entity.id
_entity.type
_entity.pdbx_description
1 polymer ?
#
loop_
_entity_poly.entity_id
_entity_poly.type
_entity_poly.pdbx_seq_one_letter_code
_entity_poly.pdbx_strand_id
1 'polypeptide(L)'
;MRKYTSIISVITMLTAMVSSPQVVQASSYGDIEYYNQRKILEMNFDKEKIENTVTGKVYKTNEGKENFEPGSRNKGLKPNGDKVEIPLSDLDIKKQDELTFSFWMKWDGKKDMFMPIGFEEYSLYFIEGSFGFNTNNDDVFGVQDKIKPNELTHVVAVFNRNDINKNKLYLNGVKQNLSQVRGKQFSEKVGWNNKLVISGYSYDNQYGLDGESILDEINIFNGGTDDEEIKDLYLMSRIPELSVSQNGLHARADWATEILDSDVLWTVGYEENEKPKPELVYDGNNGLGDGGQKIVHEKENVYAGTGAYMTPNTFPDKGNSVWWPYDMTSSWNHTWLYNPLALPNGKPVSASVKVKTDDEGTVSLFTSWAYRNSFTHRNIYFAEDVPPGTKTFKVNTTVGLGLASYITSDTDPYDHKENLSVREIDRDTNTVTLNAPIKGSFKKGEQWRSRNTGEAIRFATKTVKHSDGWQIINMNSKVTEYPDIDWLKNPRQLRQQVESKNGNTYVDDIKVGYATKVQLQRDGSKIYEGYGSEFEDMNAIDKEKPNKVMKATVVKEDKNLNVKFDKPKDKGTNYKYKIKGISENGETPFSTEKSVEVISGIKGYSYVLDKNPKTEPGNTINTTDENISFRNIKDEKQFLHIKAIDNQGNVSETAHIPIEIPILEAKANHKENMVQLTWEGGKSEPYTYKVFKKKDGEKEFQSVSATDYKKKVKVLNIYPTKWKDTTLSTIDFIDRDGKRNVMPVSASLKKWMEESNSENSKGYGMGVIEVDAVTQEEFNSSPNSYIYDEKGKDKYDVMMIGTYDANGWSPLGKESIQAIKDFERRGKGVLAGHDVMTKISSSVDFFDAVKDDFNVSDPTKFRGIGSEKIAITKKGLLLEYPWKIGNVGTELKIPMAHTMSIHFNGDTWMKFVGNSWGNPVTGSAVDDSLNSNTNAYLHTWNNTAIIQTGHSNGQATPDEQKVLANTLFYLAQLTSDTHLDDRSGQDVDAPSKPDINKVTLNLDDTATINFKESVDKGTSYEYYVEAKGSDTKSQLTSNVVKTEVKTGLRGYSIVIDEKPNTIPDGKVETTSTSYQLNVPNKKEFYIHVASVDNAGNISEVAHYHYEDKFSPEISITPSTKEWTNKEVTLQVVATDKDSRVIKICLPNGDWINNDKATFIVKENGIYYFKAVDEGGNETVQSIIVSNIDKENPSVDIEAPSTWQNKDIQVQIRGKD
;
A
#
# COMPACT_ATOMS: atom_id res chain seq x y z
N MET A 1 7.93 57.12 37.16
CA MET A 1 6.62 57.25 37.84
C MET A 1 5.78 56.01 37.54
N ARG A 2 4.91 55.56 38.48
CA ARG A 2 3.58 54.91 38.33
C ARG A 2 3.44 53.73 37.32
N LYS A 3 3.13 52.50 37.80
CA LYS A 3 1.79 51.85 37.93
C LYS A 3 1.05 51.64 36.57
N TYR A 4 0.45 50.48 36.23
CA TYR A 4 0.20 49.18 36.91
C TYR A 4 1.03 48.03 36.22
N THR A 5 0.89 46.68 36.31
CA THR A 5 -0.19 45.70 36.67
C THR A 5 -1.31 45.59 35.60
N SER A 6 -1.94 44.44 35.27
CA SER A 6 -2.11 43.15 35.98
C SER A 6 -2.25 41.90 35.06
N ILE A 7 -2.13 40.69 35.64
CA ILE A 7 -2.59 39.35 35.15
C ILE A 7 -1.88 38.73 33.92
N ILE A 8 -0.83 37.92 34.19
CA ILE A 8 -0.61 36.59 33.57
C ILE A 8 -0.05 35.66 34.67
N SER A 9 -0.79 34.62 35.05
CA SER A 9 -0.48 33.57 36.06
C SER A 9 -1.63 32.53 36.00
N VAL A 10 -1.50 31.22 36.20
CA VAL A 10 -0.36 30.36 36.63
C VAL A 10 -0.29 29.10 35.76
N ILE A 11 0.91 28.74 35.31
CA ILE A 11 1.37 27.34 35.20
C ILE A 11 2.76 27.30 35.86
N THR A 12 3.15 26.17 36.45
CA THR A 12 4.45 25.93 37.14
C THR A 12 4.54 26.51 38.57
N MET A 13 3.86 25.89 39.53
CA MET A 13 4.38 25.57 40.89
C MET A 13 3.29 24.90 41.75
N LEU A 14 3.42 23.59 42.05
CA LEU A 14 2.76 22.95 43.20
C LEU A 14 3.33 21.54 43.51
N THR A 15 4.63 21.46 43.76
CA THR A 15 5.31 20.25 44.24
C THR A 15 6.25 20.57 45.41
N ALA A 16 5.71 21.13 46.49
CA ALA A 16 6.37 21.23 47.79
C ALA A 16 5.37 21.47 48.94
N MET A 17 5.46 20.65 49.98
CA MET A 17 5.07 20.89 51.38
C MET A 17 3.70 21.56 51.68
N VAL A 18 2.74 20.73 52.13
CA VAL A 18 2.07 20.98 53.42
C VAL A 18 2.20 19.72 54.26
N SER A 19 3.09 19.75 55.25
CA SER A 19 3.27 18.68 56.24
C SER A 19 3.01 19.23 57.65
N SER A 20 1.77 19.14 58.11
CA SER A 20 1.34 19.59 59.44
C SER A 20 0.28 18.62 60.01
N PRO A 21 0.60 17.83 61.04
CA PRO A 21 -0.32 16.79 61.52
C PRO A 21 -1.27 17.33 62.59
N GLN A 22 -2.56 17.48 62.27
CA GLN A 22 -3.64 17.33 63.25
C GLN A 22 -5.05 17.22 62.62
N VAL A 23 -5.93 16.50 63.33
CA VAL A 23 -7.38 16.31 63.06
C VAL A 23 -7.72 15.74 61.68
N VAL A 24 -7.53 14.43 61.52
CA VAL A 24 -8.32 13.63 60.57
C VAL A 24 -9.73 13.51 61.13
N GLN A 25 -10.69 14.25 60.59
CA GLN A 25 -12.12 13.99 60.79
C GLN A 25 -12.96 14.53 59.61
N ALA A 26 -12.81 13.88 58.46
CA ALA A 26 -13.79 13.92 57.38
C ALA A 26 -14.49 12.55 57.36
N SER A 27 -15.83 12.54 57.33
CA SER A 27 -16.62 11.31 57.27
C SER A 27 -16.37 10.59 55.94
N SER A 28 -15.81 9.39 56.00
CA SER A 28 -15.21 8.67 54.87
C SER A 28 -16.10 7.57 54.26
N TYR A 29 -17.36 7.51 54.67
CA TYR A 29 -18.36 6.58 54.14
C TYR A 29 -18.59 6.82 52.63
N GLY A 30 -18.71 5.75 51.86
CA GLY A 30 -18.92 5.71 50.41
C GLY A 30 -17.65 5.75 49.54
N ASP A 31 -16.46 6.04 50.09
CA ASP A 31 -15.22 6.16 49.31
C ASP A 31 -14.36 4.88 49.34
N ILE A 32 -14.22 4.22 48.18
CA ILE A 32 -13.40 3.00 47.99
C ILE A 32 -11.95 3.18 48.48
N GLU A 33 -11.37 4.37 48.40
CA GLU A 33 -9.98 4.57 48.81
C GLU A 33 -9.79 4.39 50.32
N TYR A 34 -10.75 4.84 51.14
CA TYR A 34 -10.72 4.69 52.60
C TYR A 34 -10.65 3.20 53.02
N TYR A 35 -11.48 2.36 52.42
CA TYR A 35 -11.51 0.92 52.69
C TYR A 35 -10.22 0.24 52.22
N ASN A 36 -9.72 0.60 51.04
CA ASN A 36 -8.45 0.06 50.51
C ASN A 36 -7.23 0.46 51.37
N GLN A 37 -7.24 1.63 52.03
CA GLN A 37 -6.18 2.02 52.98
C GLN A 37 -6.22 1.22 54.31
N ARG A 38 -7.36 0.59 54.65
CA ARG A 38 -7.52 -0.28 55.84
C ARG A 38 -7.30 -1.77 55.54
N LYS A 39 -7.59 -2.21 54.31
CA LYS A 39 -7.55 -3.59 53.81
C LYS A 39 -6.17 -4.26 53.98
N ILE A 40 -6.15 -5.47 54.52
CA ILE A 40 -4.94 -6.30 54.73
C ILE A 40 -5.02 -7.68 54.05
N LEU A 41 -6.23 -8.14 53.77
CA LEU A 41 -6.53 -9.31 52.97
C LEU A 41 -7.70 -8.98 52.07
N GLU A 42 -7.62 -9.39 50.81
CA GLU A 42 -8.74 -9.44 49.87
C GLU A 42 -8.53 -10.65 48.98
N MET A 43 -9.56 -11.50 48.87
CA MET A 43 -9.58 -12.68 48.01
C MET A 43 -10.91 -12.70 47.26
N ASN A 44 -10.82 -12.67 45.93
CA ASN A 44 -11.88 -13.03 44.99
C ASN A 44 -11.42 -14.26 44.20
N PHE A 45 -12.34 -15.17 43.88
CA PHE A 45 -11.98 -16.46 43.29
C PHE A 45 -12.38 -16.58 41.80
N ASP A 46 -12.83 -15.47 41.20
CA ASP A 46 -13.10 -15.25 39.77
C ASP A 46 -12.04 -15.83 38.82
N LYS A 47 -10.76 -15.78 39.24
CA LYS A 47 -9.59 -16.28 38.49
C LYS A 47 -9.21 -17.73 38.82
N GLU A 48 -10.08 -18.47 39.50
CA GLU A 48 -9.86 -19.87 39.92
C GLU A 48 -8.57 -20.09 40.72
N LYS A 49 -8.29 -19.18 41.66
CA LYS A 49 -7.14 -19.26 42.57
C LYS A 49 -7.38 -18.51 43.88
N ILE A 50 -6.69 -18.93 44.93
CA ILE A 50 -6.73 -18.33 46.26
C ILE A 50 -5.66 -17.23 46.34
N GLU A 51 -5.89 -16.11 45.65
CA GLU A 51 -4.97 -14.96 45.57
C GLU A 51 -5.33 -13.88 46.59
N ASN A 52 -4.38 -13.51 47.46
CA ASN A 52 -4.44 -12.27 48.24
C ASN A 52 -4.04 -11.10 47.32
N THR A 53 -5.01 -10.37 46.79
CA THR A 53 -4.78 -9.27 45.84
C THR A 53 -4.01 -8.09 46.44
N VAL A 54 -4.02 -7.93 47.77
CA VAL A 54 -3.27 -6.87 48.48
C VAL A 54 -1.76 -7.10 48.39
N THR A 55 -1.32 -8.36 48.34
CA THR A 55 0.11 -8.73 48.38
C THR A 55 0.60 -9.47 47.13
N GLY A 56 -0.31 -9.90 46.26
CA GLY A 56 -0.01 -10.77 45.10
C GLY A 56 0.37 -12.21 45.47
N LYS A 57 0.22 -12.61 46.75
CA LYS A 57 0.51 -13.98 47.20
C LYS A 57 -0.64 -14.92 46.84
N VAL A 58 -0.29 -16.11 46.35
CA VAL A 58 -1.25 -17.17 46.02
C VAL A 58 -1.08 -18.33 47.00
N TYR A 59 -2.19 -18.78 47.57
CA TYR A 59 -2.29 -19.87 48.52
C TYR A 59 -3.01 -21.07 47.90
N LYS A 60 -3.12 -22.16 48.66
CA LYS A 60 -3.90 -23.37 48.36
C LYS A 60 -4.53 -23.87 49.65
N THR A 61 -5.48 -24.79 49.55
CA THR A 61 -5.87 -25.63 50.70
C THR A 61 -4.76 -26.64 51.01
N ASN A 62 -4.65 -27.10 52.27
CA ASN A 62 -3.50 -27.85 52.76
C ASN A 62 -3.27 -29.21 52.08
N GLU A 63 -4.34 -29.89 51.65
CA GLU A 63 -4.32 -31.15 50.90
C GLU A 63 -4.61 -30.93 49.39
N GLY A 64 -4.78 -29.68 48.96
CA GLY A 64 -4.98 -29.30 47.54
C GLY A 64 -6.38 -29.64 47.00
N LYS A 65 -7.40 -29.60 47.87
CA LYS A 65 -8.80 -29.93 47.59
C LYS A 65 -9.66 -28.76 47.11
N GLU A 66 -9.08 -27.57 46.89
CA GLU A 66 -9.85 -26.40 46.46
C GLU A 66 -10.60 -26.64 45.13
N ASN A 67 -11.84 -26.15 45.06
CA ASN A 67 -12.60 -26.02 43.83
C ASN A 67 -13.29 -24.64 43.80
N PHE A 68 -13.82 -24.23 42.65
CA PHE A 68 -14.41 -22.90 42.46
C PHE A 68 -15.82 -23.04 41.88
N GLU A 69 -16.80 -22.51 42.61
CA GLU A 69 -18.23 -22.57 42.28
C GLU A 69 -18.81 -21.17 42.20
N PRO A 70 -19.99 -20.94 41.60
CA PRO A 70 -20.52 -19.59 41.52
C PRO A 70 -20.83 -18.96 42.90
N GLY A 71 -20.38 -17.71 43.07
CA GLY A 71 -20.31 -17.00 44.34
C GLY A 71 -21.31 -15.84 44.47
N SER A 72 -20.93 -14.79 45.22
CA SER A 72 -21.76 -13.59 45.40
C SER A 72 -21.84 -12.71 44.15
N ARG A 73 -20.83 -12.81 43.29
CA ARG A 73 -20.76 -12.15 41.97
C ARG A 73 -20.44 -13.16 40.87
N ASN A 74 -19.22 -13.72 40.91
CA ASN A 74 -18.70 -14.64 39.90
C ASN A 74 -18.38 -16.00 40.52
N LYS A 75 -17.20 -16.20 41.14
CA LYS A 75 -16.80 -17.49 41.73
C LYS A 75 -16.30 -17.35 43.16
N GLY A 76 -16.82 -18.20 44.04
CA GLY A 76 -16.35 -18.44 45.40
C GLY A 76 -15.50 -19.70 45.53
N LEU A 77 -14.76 -19.80 46.63
CA LEU A 77 -13.97 -20.97 47.03
C LEU A 77 -14.87 -22.04 47.67
N LYS A 78 -14.80 -23.27 47.14
CA LYS A 78 -15.30 -24.51 47.75
C LYS A 78 -14.14 -25.29 48.37
N PRO A 79 -14.04 -25.39 49.70
CA PRO A 79 -12.87 -26.01 50.35
C PRO A 79 -12.91 -27.55 50.43
N ASN A 80 -14.06 -28.20 50.21
CA ASN A 80 -14.23 -29.67 50.24
C ASN A 80 -13.65 -30.34 51.51
N GLY A 81 -13.95 -29.76 52.67
CA GLY A 81 -13.52 -30.22 53.99
C GLY A 81 -12.09 -29.81 54.39
N ASP A 82 -11.35 -29.15 53.50
CA ASP A 82 -9.97 -28.70 53.71
C ASP A 82 -9.89 -27.22 54.13
N LYS A 83 -8.69 -26.78 54.52
CA LYS A 83 -8.40 -25.47 55.11
C LYS A 83 -7.26 -24.76 54.39
N VAL A 84 -7.33 -23.42 54.33
CA VAL A 84 -6.23 -22.55 53.89
C VAL A 84 -5.58 -21.94 55.12
N GLU A 85 -4.26 -22.05 55.25
CA GLU A 85 -3.52 -21.44 56.35
C GLU A 85 -2.63 -20.29 55.84
N ILE A 86 -2.85 -19.09 56.39
CA ILE A 86 -2.13 -17.87 56.03
C ILE A 86 -1.31 -17.42 57.24
N PRO A 87 0.05 -17.45 57.17
CA PRO A 87 0.90 -16.97 58.27
C PRO A 87 0.59 -15.53 58.65
N LEU A 88 0.62 -15.18 59.94
CA LEU A 88 0.34 -13.81 60.39
C LEU A 88 1.32 -12.78 59.80
N SER A 89 2.53 -13.22 59.44
CA SER A 89 3.55 -12.43 58.73
C SER A 89 3.15 -11.98 57.32
N ASP A 90 2.08 -12.53 56.76
CA ASP A 90 1.60 -12.22 55.42
C ASP A 90 0.53 -11.12 55.40
N LEU A 91 0.12 -10.64 56.59
CA LEU A 91 -0.94 -9.66 56.80
C LEU A 91 -0.37 -8.41 57.51
N ASP A 92 -0.63 -7.20 56.99
CA ASP A 92 -0.21 -5.94 57.62
C ASP A 92 -1.12 -5.56 58.82
N ILE A 93 -1.16 -6.43 59.83
CA ILE A 93 -1.93 -6.23 61.05
C ILE A 93 -1.21 -5.17 61.90
N LYS A 94 -1.81 -3.98 61.96
CA LYS A 94 -1.31 -2.85 62.75
C LYS A 94 -1.56 -3.13 64.23
N LYS A 95 -0.94 -2.33 65.12
CA LYS A 95 -1.11 -2.45 66.59
C LYS A 95 -2.49 -1.94 67.07
N GLN A 96 -3.55 -2.50 66.51
CA GLN A 96 -4.95 -2.19 66.80
C GLN A 96 -5.60 -3.37 67.52
N ASP A 97 -6.54 -3.07 68.41
CA ASP A 97 -7.22 -4.07 69.24
C ASP A 97 -8.40 -4.75 68.55
N GLU A 98 -8.76 -4.30 67.35
CA GLU A 98 -9.89 -4.79 66.57
C GLU A 98 -9.50 -5.03 65.11
N LEU A 99 -10.06 -6.08 64.52
CA LEU A 99 -10.00 -6.38 63.08
C LEU A 99 -11.42 -6.65 62.58
N THR A 100 -11.73 -6.18 61.38
CA THR A 100 -13.02 -6.44 60.73
C THR A 100 -12.86 -7.42 59.60
N PHE A 101 -13.58 -8.53 59.68
CA PHE A 101 -13.70 -9.56 58.66
C PHE A 101 -15.01 -9.35 57.90
N SER A 102 -14.97 -9.34 56.57
CA SER A 102 -16.14 -9.25 55.69
C SER A 102 -16.03 -10.34 54.63
N PHE A 103 -16.99 -11.25 54.55
CA PHE A 103 -16.99 -12.34 53.57
C PHE A 103 -18.42 -12.80 53.28
N TRP A 104 -18.62 -13.41 52.11
CA TRP A 104 -19.82 -14.18 51.82
C TRP A 104 -19.62 -15.65 52.19
N MET A 105 -20.68 -16.28 52.67
CA MET A 105 -20.72 -17.72 52.95
C MET A 105 -22.06 -18.31 52.52
N LYS A 106 -22.01 -19.46 51.85
CA LYS A 106 -23.17 -20.35 51.66
C LYS A 106 -22.89 -21.63 52.44
N TRP A 107 -23.83 -22.05 53.28
CA TRP A 107 -23.77 -23.32 54.02
C TRP A 107 -24.77 -24.30 53.42
N ASP A 108 -24.37 -25.52 53.09
CA ASP A 108 -25.25 -26.45 52.35
C ASP A 108 -26.35 -27.14 53.19
N GLY A 109 -26.35 -26.93 54.50
CA GLY A 109 -27.31 -27.53 55.43
C GLY A 109 -26.98 -28.95 55.90
N LYS A 110 -25.90 -29.57 55.41
CA LYS A 110 -25.56 -30.98 55.71
C LYS A 110 -24.58 -31.12 56.88
N LYS A 111 -23.51 -30.34 56.88
CA LYS A 111 -22.50 -30.35 57.95
C LYS A 111 -22.87 -29.34 59.04
N ASP A 112 -23.22 -29.83 60.21
CA ASP A 112 -23.75 -29.05 61.33
C ASP A 112 -22.68 -28.41 62.23
N MET A 113 -21.39 -28.73 62.03
CA MET A 113 -20.25 -28.21 62.81
C MET A 113 -19.06 -27.82 61.90
N PHE A 114 -18.67 -26.54 61.87
CA PHE A 114 -17.53 -26.03 61.09
C PHE A 114 -17.03 -24.65 61.56
N MET A 115 -15.81 -24.26 61.18
CA MET A 115 -15.25 -22.92 61.42
C MET A 115 -14.94 -22.21 60.09
N PRO A 116 -15.69 -21.19 59.66
CA PRO A 116 -15.50 -20.60 58.35
C PRO A 116 -14.23 -19.75 58.24
N ILE A 117 -13.89 -18.97 59.27
CA ILE A 117 -12.67 -18.15 59.31
C ILE A 117 -12.29 -17.80 60.75
N GLY A 118 -10.98 -17.72 61.05
CA GLY A 118 -10.49 -17.37 62.38
C GLY A 118 -8.98 -17.47 62.53
N PHE A 119 -8.48 -17.15 63.72
CA PHE A 119 -7.11 -17.46 64.15
C PHE A 119 -7.07 -18.83 64.84
N GLU A 120 -5.86 -19.33 65.12
CA GLU A 120 -5.66 -20.70 65.63
C GLU A 120 -6.51 -21.09 66.84
N GLU A 121 -6.78 -20.15 67.75
CA GLU A 121 -7.58 -20.39 68.96
C GLU A 121 -8.78 -19.44 69.13
N TYR A 122 -9.01 -18.54 68.15
CA TYR A 122 -10.04 -17.51 68.23
C TYR A 122 -10.70 -17.32 66.86
N SER A 123 -11.89 -17.88 66.70
CA SER A 123 -12.53 -18.05 65.39
C SER A 123 -14.01 -17.70 65.37
N LEU A 124 -14.58 -17.61 64.17
CA LEU A 124 -16.01 -17.86 64.00
C LEU A 124 -16.25 -19.38 63.98
N TYR A 125 -17.36 -19.80 64.59
CA TYR A 125 -17.76 -21.19 64.71
C TYR A 125 -19.26 -21.30 64.47
N PHE A 126 -19.63 -22.28 63.66
CA PHE A 126 -21.00 -22.75 63.50
C PHE A 126 -21.11 -24.14 64.12
N ILE A 127 -22.08 -24.34 65.01
CA ILE A 127 -22.42 -25.65 65.57
C ILE A 127 -23.90 -25.72 65.96
N GLU A 128 -24.63 -26.73 65.50
CA GLU A 128 -26.03 -26.99 65.91
C GLU A 128 -26.95 -25.75 65.81
N GLY A 129 -26.75 -24.92 64.77
CA GLY A 129 -27.49 -23.67 64.55
C GLY A 129 -26.99 -22.45 65.34
N SER A 130 -26.14 -22.64 66.36
CA SER A 130 -25.38 -21.54 66.98
C SER A 130 -24.31 -21.03 66.00
N PHE A 131 -24.21 -19.71 65.85
CA PHE A 131 -23.17 -19.04 65.07
C PHE A 131 -22.61 -17.81 65.79
N GLY A 132 -21.28 -17.72 65.87
CA GLY A 132 -20.62 -16.61 66.56
C GLY A 132 -19.14 -16.88 66.84
N PHE A 133 -18.60 -16.16 67.82
CA PHE A 133 -17.19 -16.20 68.18
C PHE A 133 -16.90 -17.32 69.19
N ASN A 134 -15.82 -18.08 68.95
CA ASN A 134 -15.37 -19.23 69.74
C ASN A 134 -13.97 -18.97 70.28
N THR A 135 -13.73 -19.30 71.55
CA THR A 135 -12.44 -19.16 72.26
C THR A 135 -11.68 -20.47 72.38
N ASN A 136 -11.91 -21.41 71.46
CA ASN A 136 -11.32 -22.75 71.46
C ASN A 136 -11.61 -23.50 72.77
N ASN A 137 -12.90 -23.57 73.12
CA ASN A 137 -13.43 -24.22 74.34
C ASN A 137 -14.86 -24.80 74.14
N ASP A 138 -15.19 -25.23 72.90
CA ASP A 138 -16.56 -25.56 72.44
C ASP A 138 -17.62 -24.53 72.87
N ASP A 139 -17.32 -23.25 72.62
CA ASP A 139 -18.16 -22.14 73.04
C ASP A 139 -18.53 -21.21 71.88
N VAL A 140 -19.68 -20.55 71.99
CA VAL A 140 -20.16 -19.59 70.98
C VAL A 140 -20.77 -18.38 71.70
N PHE A 141 -20.12 -17.23 71.53
CA PHE A 141 -20.70 -15.91 71.79
C PHE A 141 -21.27 -15.35 70.48
N GLY A 142 -22.60 -15.30 70.35
CA GLY A 142 -23.25 -14.94 69.11
C GLY A 142 -24.76 -15.12 69.13
N VAL A 143 -25.29 -15.81 68.13
CA VAL A 143 -26.73 -15.97 67.83
C VAL A 143 -27.08 -17.42 67.51
N GLN A 144 -28.38 -17.75 67.62
CA GLN A 144 -28.95 -19.04 67.26
C GLN A 144 -29.88 -18.89 66.04
N ASP A 145 -29.86 -19.87 65.14
CA ASP A 145 -30.77 -20.04 63.99
C ASP A 145 -30.84 -18.81 63.05
N LYS A 146 -29.69 -18.19 62.75
CA LYS A 146 -29.60 -17.00 61.87
C LYS A 146 -29.05 -17.25 60.47
N ILE A 147 -28.31 -18.33 60.26
CA ILE A 147 -27.84 -18.75 58.92
C ILE A 147 -28.72 -19.90 58.45
N LYS A 148 -29.20 -19.82 57.21
CA LYS A 148 -30.07 -20.83 56.60
C LYS A 148 -29.26 -21.73 55.65
N PRO A 149 -29.68 -22.98 55.44
CA PRO A 149 -29.19 -23.81 54.34
C PRO A 149 -29.36 -23.13 52.97
N ASN A 150 -28.33 -23.24 52.14
CA ASN A 150 -28.22 -22.82 50.75
C ASN A 150 -28.42 -21.32 50.44
N GLU A 151 -28.67 -20.48 51.45
CA GLU A 151 -28.74 -19.02 51.29
C GLU A 151 -27.33 -18.39 51.42
N LEU A 152 -26.92 -17.59 50.44
CA LEU A 152 -25.70 -16.78 50.54
C LEU A 152 -25.90 -15.70 51.61
N THR A 153 -25.02 -15.71 52.61
CA THR A 153 -25.03 -14.76 53.74
C THR A 153 -23.75 -13.93 53.74
N HIS A 154 -23.87 -12.61 53.72
CA HIS A 154 -22.75 -11.70 53.97
C HIS A 154 -22.52 -11.62 55.47
N VAL A 155 -21.38 -12.12 55.91
CA VAL A 155 -20.95 -12.10 57.31
C VAL A 155 -19.94 -10.98 57.47
N VAL A 156 -20.24 -10.02 58.35
CA VAL A 156 -19.25 -9.05 58.81
C VAL A 156 -19.05 -9.20 60.31
N ALA A 157 -17.84 -9.55 60.71
CA ALA A 157 -17.45 -9.86 62.08
C ALA A 157 -16.32 -8.95 62.53
N VAL A 158 -16.59 -8.09 63.51
CA VAL A 158 -15.57 -7.31 64.21
C VAL A 158 -15.08 -8.15 65.39
N PHE A 159 -13.86 -8.66 65.27
CA PHE A 159 -13.16 -9.33 66.36
C PHE A 159 -12.44 -8.28 67.22
N ASN A 160 -12.60 -8.31 68.54
CA ASN A 160 -11.78 -7.60 69.50
C ASN A 160 -10.81 -8.58 70.17
N ARG A 161 -9.51 -8.26 70.25
CA ARG A 161 -8.46 -9.16 70.75
C ARG A 161 -8.24 -9.12 72.26
N ASN A 162 -8.98 -8.28 72.99
CA ASN A 162 -8.82 -8.10 74.45
C ASN A 162 -10.10 -8.43 75.23
N ASP A 163 -11.28 -8.39 74.58
CA ASP A 163 -12.58 -8.59 75.22
C ASP A 163 -13.64 -9.03 74.20
N ILE A 164 -13.98 -10.32 74.21
CA ILE A 164 -14.99 -10.95 73.33
C ILE A 164 -16.38 -10.27 73.41
N ASN A 165 -16.71 -9.60 74.52
CA ASN A 165 -17.98 -8.90 74.68
C ASN A 165 -18.06 -7.59 73.87
N LYS A 166 -16.92 -7.13 73.32
CA LYS A 166 -16.85 -6.00 72.38
C LYS A 166 -16.99 -6.43 70.92
N ASN A 167 -17.00 -7.72 70.64
CA ASN A 167 -17.17 -8.23 69.29
C ASN A 167 -18.53 -7.81 68.72
N LYS A 168 -18.60 -7.68 67.41
CA LYS A 168 -19.83 -7.31 66.69
C LYS A 168 -20.03 -8.29 65.54
N LEU A 169 -21.25 -8.77 65.33
CA LEU A 169 -21.62 -9.59 64.18
C LEU A 169 -22.75 -8.92 63.43
N TYR A 170 -22.63 -8.89 62.10
CA TYR A 170 -23.64 -8.39 61.19
C TYR A 170 -23.85 -9.46 60.11
N LEU A 171 -25.10 -9.70 59.73
CA LEU A 171 -25.51 -10.68 58.74
C LEU A 171 -26.37 -9.95 57.70
N ASN A 172 -25.98 -9.99 56.43
CA ASN A 172 -26.60 -9.23 55.33
C ASN A 172 -26.75 -7.73 55.68
N GLY A 173 -25.69 -7.13 56.20
CA GLY A 173 -25.66 -5.74 56.72
C GLY A 173 -26.41 -5.51 58.04
N VAL A 174 -27.21 -6.45 58.53
CA VAL A 174 -28.03 -6.30 59.74
C VAL A 174 -27.27 -6.71 61.00
N LYS A 175 -27.13 -5.76 61.94
CA LYS A 175 -26.50 -5.94 63.25
C LYS A 175 -27.21 -6.98 64.11
N GLN A 176 -26.45 -7.89 64.70
CA GLN A 176 -26.95 -8.96 65.57
C GLN A 176 -26.71 -8.62 67.05
N ASN A 177 -27.67 -8.99 67.90
CA ASN A 177 -27.53 -8.93 69.36
C ASN A 177 -26.85 -10.21 69.86
N LEU A 178 -25.63 -10.10 70.39
CA LEU A 178 -24.83 -11.26 70.79
C LEU A 178 -25.09 -11.67 72.23
N SER A 179 -25.05 -12.99 72.48
CA SER A 179 -25.12 -13.60 73.80
C SER A 179 -24.35 -14.91 73.82
N GLN A 180 -24.02 -15.45 75.00
CA GLN A 180 -23.45 -16.80 75.06
C GLN A 180 -24.54 -17.83 74.76
N VAL A 181 -24.50 -18.43 73.58
CA VAL A 181 -25.48 -19.44 73.13
C VAL A 181 -24.98 -20.87 73.34
N ARG A 182 -23.65 -21.07 73.37
CA ARG A 182 -23.02 -22.37 73.65
C ARG A 182 -21.80 -22.23 74.58
N GLY A 183 -21.57 -23.25 75.42
CA GLY A 183 -20.32 -23.42 76.16
C GLY A 183 -19.99 -22.29 77.14
N LYS A 184 -18.70 -22.08 77.42
CA LYS A 184 -18.21 -20.99 78.26
C LYS A 184 -16.93 -20.39 77.68
N GLN A 185 -16.93 -19.07 77.50
CA GLN A 185 -15.77 -18.27 77.08
C GLN A 185 -14.52 -18.54 77.94
N PHE A 186 -13.36 -18.57 77.28
CA PHE A 186 -12.05 -18.64 77.91
C PHE A 186 -11.13 -17.52 77.38
N SER A 187 -11.17 -16.37 78.06
CA SER A 187 -10.57 -15.11 77.61
C SER A 187 -9.06 -15.14 77.38
N GLU A 188 -8.32 -16.12 77.94
CA GLU A 188 -6.87 -16.25 77.76
C GLU A 188 -6.47 -16.66 76.33
N LYS A 189 -7.40 -17.22 75.54
CA LYS A 189 -7.19 -17.60 74.13
C LYS A 189 -7.63 -16.55 73.11
N VAL A 190 -8.21 -15.44 73.57
CA VAL A 190 -8.64 -14.32 72.71
C VAL A 190 -7.40 -13.56 72.23
N GLY A 191 -7.12 -13.56 70.93
CA GLY A 191 -5.92 -12.91 70.39
C GLY A 191 -5.69 -13.10 68.89
N TRP A 192 -4.60 -12.52 68.39
CA TRP A 192 -4.08 -12.78 67.04
C TRP A 192 -2.99 -13.86 67.13
N ASN A 193 -3.34 -15.13 66.91
CA ASN A 193 -2.38 -16.26 66.93
C ASN A 193 -1.46 -16.27 65.69
N ASN A 194 -0.62 -17.30 65.51
CA ASN A 194 0.50 -17.27 64.54
C ASN A 194 0.06 -17.37 63.06
N LYS A 195 -1.18 -17.79 62.80
CA LYS A 195 -1.78 -17.88 61.46
C LYS A 195 -3.28 -17.60 61.52
N LEU A 196 -3.77 -17.10 60.40
CA LEU A 196 -5.19 -17.11 60.04
C LEU A 196 -5.50 -18.46 59.37
N VAL A 197 -6.66 -19.03 59.67
CA VAL A 197 -7.22 -20.23 59.06
C VAL A 197 -8.55 -19.86 58.39
N ILE A 198 -8.71 -20.24 57.13
CA ILE A 198 -9.95 -20.14 56.37
C ILE A 198 -10.45 -21.57 56.15
N SER A 199 -11.74 -21.82 56.39
CA SER A 199 -12.36 -23.14 56.32
C SER A 199 -11.68 -24.18 57.23
N GLY A 200 -11.70 -23.97 58.54
CA GLY A 200 -11.31 -24.99 59.50
C GLY A 200 -10.62 -24.46 60.75
N TYR A 201 -9.87 -25.36 61.39
CA TYR A 201 -9.21 -25.15 62.67
C TYR A 201 -7.72 -25.51 62.55
N SER A 202 -6.84 -24.86 63.33
CA SER A 202 -5.38 -25.07 63.20
C SER A 202 -4.97 -26.53 63.45
N TYR A 203 -5.47 -27.12 64.54
CA TYR A 203 -4.94 -28.35 65.12
C TYR A 203 -5.69 -29.64 64.73
N ASP A 204 -6.78 -29.53 63.95
CA ASP A 204 -7.60 -30.65 63.46
C ASP A 204 -8.17 -30.29 62.06
N ASN A 205 -8.48 -31.30 61.25
CA ASN A 205 -9.15 -31.14 59.95
C ASN A 205 -10.68 -31.36 60.04
N GLN A 206 -11.23 -31.80 61.18
CA GLN A 206 -12.67 -32.03 61.34
C GLN A 206 -13.56 -30.81 60.98
N TYR A 207 -13.07 -29.59 61.22
CA TYR A 207 -13.87 -28.36 61.21
C TYR A 207 -13.97 -27.62 59.85
N GLY A 208 -13.40 -28.16 58.77
CA GLY A 208 -13.45 -27.50 57.44
C GLY A 208 -14.86 -27.42 56.84
N LEU A 209 -15.13 -26.39 56.04
CA LEU A 209 -16.37 -26.28 55.26
C LEU A 209 -16.36 -27.31 54.13
N ASP A 210 -17.46 -28.05 54.02
CA ASP A 210 -17.57 -29.24 53.18
C ASP A 210 -18.95 -29.31 52.50
N GLY A 211 -19.16 -30.33 51.66
CA GLY A 211 -20.36 -30.45 50.84
C GLY A 211 -20.45 -29.31 49.82
N GLU A 212 -21.65 -28.75 49.61
CA GLU A 212 -21.87 -27.65 48.65
C GLU A 212 -21.67 -26.25 49.27
N SER A 213 -20.93 -26.18 50.37
CA SER A 213 -20.65 -24.95 51.10
C SER A 213 -19.49 -24.16 50.50
N ILE A 214 -19.60 -22.83 50.41
CA ILE A 214 -18.60 -21.95 49.79
C ILE A 214 -18.33 -20.68 50.60
N LEU A 215 -17.18 -20.07 50.37
CA LEU A 215 -16.78 -18.73 50.84
C LEU A 215 -16.44 -17.83 49.64
N ASP A 216 -16.81 -16.55 49.68
CA ASP A 216 -16.51 -15.59 48.61
C ASP A 216 -16.22 -14.18 49.14
N GLU A 217 -15.58 -13.32 48.33
CA GLU A 217 -15.12 -11.95 48.63
C GLU A 217 -14.49 -11.81 50.03
N ILE A 218 -13.56 -12.69 50.40
CA ILE A 218 -12.97 -12.69 51.75
C ILE A 218 -12.06 -11.47 51.91
N ASN A 219 -12.51 -10.51 52.70
CA ASN A 219 -11.82 -9.26 53.02
C ASN A 219 -11.53 -9.17 54.53
N ILE A 220 -10.36 -8.65 54.88
CA ILE A 220 -10.03 -8.28 56.27
C ILE A 220 -9.47 -6.86 56.27
N PHE A 221 -9.90 -6.06 57.24
CA PHE A 221 -9.53 -4.67 57.44
C PHE A 221 -8.91 -4.45 58.82
N ASN A 222 -7.86 -3.63 58.87
CA ASN A 222 -7.36 -3.04 60.11
C ASN A 222 -8.48 -2.22 60.78
N GLY A 223 -8.66 -2.42 62.09
CA GLY A 223 -9.59 -1.66 62.92
C GLY A 223 -11.02 -2.22 62.93
N GLY A 224 -11.75 -1.87 63.99
CA GLY A 224 -13.19 -2.12 64.09
C GLY A 224 -14.00 -1.17 63.20
N THR A 225 -15.25 -1.56 62.97
CA THR A 225 -16.16 -0.93 62.00
C THR A 225 -17.45 -0.49 62.69
N ASP A 226 -18.05 0.61 62.25
CA ASP A 226 -19.32 1.14 62.78
C ASP A 226 -20.54 0.79 61.91
N ASP A 227 -21.74 1.16 62.35
CA ASP A 227 -22.99 0.72 61.73
C ASP A 227 -23.25 1.35 60.33
N GLU A 228 -22.55 2.42 59.97
CA GLU A 228 -22.58 3.00 58.62
C GLU A 228 -21.49 2.35 57.74
N GLU A 229 -20.29 2.16 58.27
CA GLU A 229 -19.18 1.49 57.56
C GLU A 229 -19.48 0.01 57.22
N ILE A 230 -20.21 -0.72 58.08
CA ILE A 230 -20.70 -2.08 57.75
C ILE A 230 -21.63 -2.05 56.54
N LYS A 231 -22.52 -1.05 56.47
CA LYS A 231 -23.52 -0.94 55.41
C LYS A 231 -22.87 -0.67 54.06
N ASP A 232 -21.82 0.16 54.05
CA ASP A 232 -20.96 0.37 52.88
C ASP A 232 -20.24 -0.92 52.45
N LEU A 233 -19.66 -1.69 53.39
CA LEU A 233 -19.00 -2.97 53.06
C LEU A 233 -19.97 -3.95 52.39
N TYR A 234 -21.22 -3.98 52.83
CA TYR A 234 -22.28 -4.73 52.14
C TYR A 234 -22.59 -4.14 50.75
N LEU A 235 -22.76 -2.82 50.62
CA LEU A 235 -23.04 -2.16 49.33
C LEU A 235 -21.85 -2.24 48.35
N MET A 236 -20.61 -2.43 48.82
CA MET A 236 -19.43 -2.73 48.00
C MET A 236 -19.53 -4.08 47.28
N SER A 237 -20.19 -5.08 47.89
CA SER A 237 -20.55 -6.35 47.25
C SER A 237 -21.70 -6.25 46.24
N ARG A 238 -22.24 -5.03 46.02
CA ARG A 238 -23.40 -4.74 45.16
C ARG A 238 -23.17 -3.61 44.15
N ILE A 239 -21.94 -3.07 44.05
CA ILE A 239 -21.52 -2.14 42.98
C ILE A 239 -21.88 -2.72 41.60
N PRO A 240 -22.60 -1.97 40.74
CA PRO A 240 -22.98 -2.39 39.39
C PRO A 240 -21.82 -2.67 38.43
N GLU A 241 -22.03 -3.59 37.50
CA GLU A 241 -21.09 -3.89 36.42
C GLU A 241 -21.29 -2.96 35.23
N LEU A 242 -20.20 -2.45 34.66
CA LEU A 242 -20.22 -1.53 33.51
C LEU A 242 -19.41 -2.09 32.34
N SER A 243 -20.00 -2.01 31.16
CA SER A 243 -19.32 -2.12 29.87
C SER A 243 -19.60 -0.88 29.02
N VAL A 244 -18.65 -0.54 28.14
CA VAL A 244 -18.79 0.56 27.17
C VAL A 244 -18.18 0.16 25.83
N SER A 245 -18.77 0.64 24.73
CA SER A 245 -18.37 0.32 23.37
C SER A 245 -18.69 1.46 22.40
N GLN A 246 -18.06 1.52 21.23
CA GLN A 246 -18.47 2.42 20.16
C GLN A 246 -19.69 1.85 19.44
N ASN A 247 -20.73 2.65 19.27
CA ASN A 247 -21.92 2.34 18.48
C ASN A 247 -22.06 3.39 17.36
N GLY A 248 -21.80 2.98 16.11
CA GLY A 248 -21.76 3.91 14.97
C GLY A 248 -20.75 5.05 15.17
N LEU A 249 -21.25 6.27 15.40
CA LEU A 249 -20.44 7.49 15.57
C LEU A 249 -20.44 8.06 17.01
N HIS A 250 -20.90 7.28 17.99
CA HIS A 250 -21.02 7.66 19.39
C HIS A 250 -20.62 6.49 20.32
N ALA A 251 -20.61 6.73 21.63
CA ALA A 251 -20.41 5.69 22.64
C ALA A 251 -21.74 5.14 23.17
N ARG A 252 -21.74 3.85 23.49
CA ARG A 252 -22.81 3.12 24.19
C ARG A 252 -22.29 2.63 25.53
N ALA A 253 -23.11 2.70 26.57
CA ALA A 253 -22.85 2.14 27.89
C ALA A 253 -23.94 1.14 28.27
N ASP A 254 -23.56 -0.05 28.72
CA ASP A 254 -24.44 -1.15 29.14
C ASP A 254 -24.04 -1.62 30.54
N TRP A 255 -25.02 -1.88 31.41
CA TRP A 255 -24.77 -2.22 32.80
C TRP A 255 -25.79 -3.18 33.43
N ALA A 256 -25.34 -3.87 34.48
CA ALA A 256 -26.16 -4.73 35.33
C ALA A 256 -26.02 -4.35 36.81
N THR A 257 -27.09 -4.55 37.57
CA THR A 257 -27.25 -4.25 39.00
C THR A 257 -27.86 -5.44 39.71
N GLU A 258 -27.23 -5.95 40.76
CA GLU A 258 -27.96 -6.86 41.64
C GLU A 258 -29.01 -6.09 42.46
N ILE A 259 -30.12 -6.77 42.74
CA ILE A 259 -31.13 -6.28 43.69
C ILE A 259 -30.57 -6.54 45.09
N LEU A 260 -30.64 -5.56 45.99
CA LEU A 260 -30.21 -5.75 47.38
C LEU A 260 -31.10 -6.78 48.06
N ASP A 261 -30.54 -7.59 48.95
CA ASP A 261 -31.28 -8.69 49.59
C ASP A 261 -32.42 -8.18 50.50
N SER A 262 -32.35 -6.91 50.93
CA SER A 262 -33.42 -6.16 51.62
C SER A 262 -34.52 -5.60 50.69
N ASP A 263 -34.29 -5.58 49.38
CA ASP A 263 -35.22 -5.10 48.34
C ASP A 263 -35.85 -6.25 47.52
N VAL A 264 -35.38 -7.50 47.69
CA VAL A 264 -35.96 -8.69 47.07
C VAL A 264 -37.36 -8.97 47.65
N LEU A 265 -38.35 -9.07 46.77
CA LEU A 265 -39.74 -9.41 47.10
C LEU A 265 -40.07 -10.88 46.81
N TRP A 266 -39.28 -11.52 45.92
CA TRP A 266 -39.56 -12.86 45.37
C TRP A 266 -38.31 -13.45 44.70
N THR A 267 -38.16 -14.78 44.72
CA THR A 267 -37.07 -15.49 44.01
C THR A 267 -37.49 -16.90 43.54
N VAL A 268 -36.71 -17.48 42.61
CA VAL A 268 -36.69 -18.92 42.26
C VAL A 268 -35.27 -19.34 41.87
N GLY A 269 -34.85 -20.54 42.31
CA GLY A 269 -33.52 -21.12 42.05
C GLY A 269 -33.55 -22.54 41.49
N TYR A 270 -34.73 -23.04 41.09
CA TYR A 270 -34.94 -24.34 40.41
C TYR A 270 -34.46 -25.58 41.19
N GLU A 271 -34.27 -25.44 42.50
CA GLU A 271 -33.64 -26.46 43.35
C GLU A 271 -34.44 -27.77 43.34
N GLU A 272 -33.76 -28.91 43.49
CA GLU A 272 -34.43 -30.23 43.54
C GLU A 272 -35.54 -30.32 44.62
N ASN A 273 -35.35 -29.58 45.70
CA ASN A 273 -36.24 -29.50 46.85
C ASN A 273 -37.24 -28.34 46.79
N GLU A 274 -37.12 -27.40 45.85
CA GLU A 274 -38.05 -26.29 45.70
C GLU A 274 -39.43 -26.81 45.26
N LYS A 275 -40.48 -26.39 45.97
CA LYS A 275 -41.85 -26.88 45.76
C LYS A 275 -42.87 -25.75 45.86
N PRO A 276 -43.77 -25.60 44.87
CA PRO A 276 -43.94 -26.46 43.69
C PRO A 276 -42.89 -26.19 42.59
N LYS A 277 -42.44 -27.24 41.90
CA LYS A 277 -41.52 -27.14 40.75
C LYS A 277 -42.22 -26.45 39.55
N PRO A 278 -41.48 -25.74 38.67
CA PRO A 278 -42.06 -25.06 37.51
C PRO A 278 -42.76 -26.01 36.54
N GLU A 279 -43.84 -25.53 35.91
CA GLU A 279 -44.66 -26.33 34.99
C GLU A 279 -44.08 -26.36 33.58
N LEU A 280 -43.29 -27.40 33.29
CA LEU A 280 -42.70 -27.66 31.96
C LEU A 280 -43.66 -28.34 30.98
N VAL A 281 -44.84 -28.79 31.40
CA VAL A 281 -45.84 -29.46 30.55
C VAL A 281 -47.24 -29.04 31.01
N TYR A 282 -48.08 -28.57 30.08
CA TYR A 282 -49.37 -27.96 30.37
C TYR A 282 -50.44 -28.96 30.85
N ASP A 283 -51.01 -28.69 32.03
CA ASP A 283 -52.23 -29.27 32.61
C ASP A 283 -52.61 -30.72 32.19
N GLY A 284 -52.13 -31.69 32.96
CA GLY A 284 -52.80 -32.98 33.10
C GLY A 284 -52.52 -34.03 32.02
N ASN A 285 -51.26 -34.23 31.62
CA ASN A 285 -50.80 -35.43 30.87
C ASN A 285 -51.45 -35.66 29.48
N ASN A 286 -52.04 -34.64 28.86
CA ASN A 286 -52.82 -34.75 27.61
C ASN A 286 -51.98 -34.90 26.32
N GLY A 287 -50.83 -35.58 26.37
CA GLY A 287 -50.00 -35.89 25.19
C GLY A 287 -49.27 -34.70 24.56
N LEU A 288 -49.07 -33.62 25.34
CA LEU A 288 -48.27 -32.46 24.99
C LEU A 288 -46.84 -32.63 25.53
N GLY A 289 -45.83 -32.20 24.77
CA GLY A 289 -44.42 -32.25 25.18
C GLY A 289 -43.91 -30.93 25.76
N ASP A 290 -42.77 -31.01 26.43
CA ASP A 290 -42.04 -29.91 27.08
C ASP A 290 -41.39 -28.89 26.13
N GLY A 291 -41.51 -29.08 24.82
CA GLY A 291 -40.85 -28.23 23.83
C GLY A 291 -39.31 -28.32 23.85
N GLY A 292 -38.75 -29.34 24.50
CA GLY A 292 -37.32 -29.48 24.77
C GLY A 292 -36.83 -28.74 26.02
N GLN A 293 -37.71 -28.04 26.74
CA GLN A 293 -37.38 -27.32 27.96
C GLN A 293 -37.12 -28.30 29.11
N LYS A 294 -36.02 -28.13 29.85
CA LYS A 294 -35.73 -28.96 31.03
C LYS A 294 -35.08 -28.16 32.15
N ILE A 295 -35.22 -28.66 33.38
CA ILE A 295 -34.24 -28.33 34.42
C ILE A 295 -32.99 -29.16 34.15
N VAL A 296 -31.84 -28.49 34.04
CA VAL A 296 -30.51 -29.11 33.97
C VAL A 296 -29.95 -29.25 35.38
N HIS A 297 -29.20 -30.33 35.59
CA HIS A 297 -28.49 -30.65 36.84
C HIS A 297 -26.98 -30.85 36.59
N GLU A 298 -26.57 -30.75 35.33
CA GLU A 298 -25.18 -30.77 34.88
C GLU A 298 -24.45 -29.52 35.41
N LYS A 299 -23.48 -29.71 36.33
CA LYS A 299 -22.80 -28.65 37.10
C LYS A 299 -22.35 -27.41 36.30
N GLU A 300 -21.83 -27.63 35.09
CA GLU A 300 -21.34 -26.60 34.16
C GLU A 300 -22.46 -25.71 33.55
N ASN A 301 -23.72 -26.09 33.75
CA ASN A 301 -24.93 -25.47 33.22
C ASN A 301 -25.89 -24.99 34.31
N VAL A 302 -25.44 -24.95 35.56
CA VAL A 302 -26.13 -24.35 36.72
C VAL A 302 -25.33 -23.12 37.18
N TYR A 303 -25.99 -22.11 37.74
CA TYR A 303 -25.31 -21.02 38.47
C TYR A 303 -25.32 -21.35 39.97
N ALA A 304 -26.49 -21.50 40.57
CA ALA A 304 -26.61 -21.73 42.01
C ALA A 304 -27.28 -23.07 42.34
N GLY A 305 -26.75 -23.73 43.39
CA GLY A 305 -27.43 -24.87 43.99
C GLY A 305 -27.42 -26.13 43.14
N THR A 306 -28.61 -26.67 42.86
CA THR A 306 -28.81 -28.03 42.33
C THR A 306 -29.44 -28.10 40.95
N GLY A 307 -29.90 -27.00 40.35
CA GLY A 307 -30.42 -27.01 38.99
C GLY A 307 -30.68 -25.64 38.40
N ALA A 308 -30.82 -25.57 37.06
CA ALA A 308 -31.16 -24.34 36.34
C ALA A 308 -32.12 -24.64 35.18
N TYR A 309 -32.83 -23.62 34.67
CA TYR A 309 -33.78 -23.79 33.58
C TYR A 309 -33.09 -23.63 32.21
N MET A 310 -33.24 -24.62 31.32
CA MET A 310 -32.64 -24.61 29.98
C MET A 310 -33.73 -24.62 28.90
N THR A 311 -33.58 -23.77 27.88
CA THR A 311 -34.34 -23.82 26.63
C THR A 311 -33.40 -24.01 25.43
N PRO A 312 -33.61 -25.04 24.59
CA PRO A 312 -32.76 -25.32 23.43
C PRO A 312 -33.11 -24.43 22.24
N ASN A 313 -32.46 -24.67 21.10
CA ASN A 313 -32.61 -23.83 19.91
C ASN A 313 -34.06 -23.76 19.42
N THR A 314 -34.61 -22.55 19.39
CA THR A 314 -35.97 -22.25 18.97
C THR A 314 -36.12 -22.20 17.44
N PHE A 315 -35.05 -21.93 16.68
CA PHE A 315 -35.09 -21.83 15.21
C PHE A 315 -33.81 -22.36 14.51
N PRO A 316 -33.90 -23.08 13.38
CA PRO A 316 -35.10 -23.53 12.68
C PRO A 316 -35.52 -24.95 13.08
N ASP A 317 -36.77 -25.28 12.78
CA ASP A 317 -37.32 -26.64 12.74
C ASP A 317 -37.25 -27.44 14.06
N LYS A 318 -38.14 -27.06 15.00
CA LYS A 318 -38.98 -27.94 15.85
C LYS A 318 -38.88 -27.84 17.40
N GLY A 319 -38.75 -26.64 17.98
CA GLY A 319 -39.13 -26.49 19.40
C GLY A 319 -38.87 -25.16 20.09
N ASN A 320 -39.93 -24.38 20.35
CA ASN A 320 -40.14 -23.73 21.65
C ASN A 320 -41.63 -23.40 21.85
N SER A 321 -42.37 -24.39 22.33
CA SER A 321 -43.72 -24.23 22.89
C SER A 321 -44.05 -25.47 23.71
N VAL A 322 -44.77 -25.27 24.81
CA VAL A 322 -45.24 -26.31 25.77
C VAL A 322 -46.33 -27.23 25.18
N TRP A 323 -46.44 -27.23 23.85
CA TRP A 323 -47.43 -27.92 23.02
C TRP A 323 -46.79 -28.72 21.88
N TRP A 324 -45.45 -28.70 21.78
CA TRP A 324 -44.70 -29.48 20.80
C TRP A 324 -45.03 -30.98 20.96
N PRO A 325 -45.35 -31.75 19.88
CA PRO A 325 -45.15 -31.48 18.45
C PRO A 325 -46.37 -30.98 17.68
N TYR A 326 -47.35 -30.32 18.31
CA TYR A 326 -48.47 -29.72 17.58
C TYR A 326 -48.10 -28.35 16.99
N ASP A 327 -48.32 -28.19 15.68
CA ASP A 327 -48.12 -26.94 14.91
C ASP A 327 -49.18 -25.87 15.23
N MET A 328 -49.33 -25.48 16.50
CA MET A 328 -50.17 -24.35 16.92
C MET A 328 -49.35 -23.05 16.84
N THR A 329 -49.57 -22.26 15.80
CA THR A 329 -48.83 -21.02 15.49
C THR A 329 -49.19 -19.83 16.42
N SER A 330 -49.33 -20.05 17.74
CA SER A 330 -49.82 -19.04 18.67
C SER A 330 -49.29 -19.16 20.11
N SER A 331 -48.42 -18.21 20.49
CA SER A 331 -48.41 -17.48 21.77
C SER A 331 -48.22 -18.19 23.13
N TRP A 332 -47.93 -19.50 23.20
CA TRP A 332 -47.74 -20.20 24.49
C TRP A 332 -46.40 -20.95 24.55
N ASN A 333 -45.33 -20.16 24.76
CA ASN A 333 -43.95 -20.60 24.97
C ASN A 333 -43.38 -20.09 26.30
N HIS A 334 -44.21 -20.09 27.35
CA HIS A 334 -43.83 -19.59 28.68
C HIS A 334 -44.18 -20.57 29.80
N THR A 335 -43.28 -20.61 30.78
CA THR A 335 -43.26 -21.56 31.89
C THR A 335 -43.75 -20.88 33.16
N TRP A 336 -44.55 -21.60 33.96
CA TRP A 336 -45.17 -21.06 35.16
C TRP A 336 -44.30 -21.26 36.40
N LEU A 337 -44.14 -20.20 37.19
CA LEU A 337 -43.38 -20.17 38.42
C LEU A 337 -44.38 -20.10 39.58
N TYR A 338 -44.41 -21.17 40.39
CA TYR A 338 -45.54 -21.43 41.29
C TYR A 338 -45.61 -20.53 42.53
N ASN A 339 -44.47 -19.98 42.98
CA ASN A 339 -44.40 -19.01 44.07
C ASN A 339 -45.23 -17.76 43.68
N PRO A 340 -46.32 -17.39 44.40
CA PRO A 340 -47.11 -16.21 44.04
C PRO A 340 -46.38 -14.91 44.38
N LEU A 341 -46.19 -14.04 43.39
CA LEU A 341 -45.54 -12.73 43.53
C LEU A 341 -46.58 -11.70 44.02
N ALA A 342 -46.35 -11.15 45.22
CA ALA A 342 -47.09 -10.02 45.79
C ALA A 342 -46.37 -8.71 45.47
N LEU A 343 -47.10 -7.68 45.03
CA LEU A 343 -46.50 -6.42 44.56
C LEU A 343 -47.26 -5.18 45.08
N PRO A 344 -46.56 -4.13 45.55
CA PRO A 344 -47.18 -2.85 45.87
C PRO A 344 -47.52 -2.05 44.59
N ASN A 345 -48.80 -1.65 44.45
CA ASN A 345 -49.27 -0.83 43.32
C ASN A 345 -48.38 0.40 43.10
N GLY A 346 -48.04 0.69 41.83
CA GLY A 346 -47.35 1.92 41.44
C GLY A 346 -45.85 2.00 41.75
N LYS A 347 -45.24 1.01 42.42
CA LYS A 347 -43.78 1.00 42.69
C LYS A 347 -42.95 0.63 41.45
N PRO A 348 -41.75 1.22 41.25
CA PRO A 348 -40.74 0.70 40.33
C PRO A 348 -40.14 -0.60 40.88
N VAL A 349 -40.00 -1.62 40.03
CA VAL A 349 -39.42 -2.93 40.40
C VAL A 349 -38.53 -3.46 39.27
N SER A 350 -37.52 -4.24 39.66
CA SER A 350 -36.57 -4.90 38.77
C SER A 350 -36.74 -6.42 38.86
N ALA A 351 -36.39 -7.10 37.78
CA ALA A 351 -35.94 -8.49 37.82
C ALA A 351 -34.43 -8.53 37.58
N SER A 352 -33.67 -9.19 38.46
CA SER A 352 -32.29 -9.64 38.22
C SER A 352 -32.36 -11.12 37.82
N VAL A 353 -31.61 -11.50 36.79
CA VAL A 353 -31.60 -12.86 36.26
C VAL A 353 -30.17 -13.25 35.88
N LYS A 354 -29.72 -14.44 36.30
CA LYS A 354 -28.50 -15.05 35.78
C LYS A 354 -28.85 -15.76 34.47
N VAL A 355 -28.07 -15.50 33.42
CA VAL A 355 -28.28 -16.08 32.09
C VAL A 355 -26.95 -16.48 31.45
N LYS A 356 -26.94 -17.62 30.76
CA LYS A 356 -25.81 -18.14 29.95
C LYS A 356 -26.38 -18.58 28.61
N THR A 357 -25.71 -18.29 27.50
CA THR A 357 -26.23 -18.64 26.16
C THR A 357 -25.12 -19.01 25.18
N ASP A 358 -25.40 -19.99 24.31
CA ASP A 358 -24.40 -20.53 23.38
C ASP A 358 -24.19 -19.64 22.13
N ASP A 359 -25.19 -18.82 21.74
CA ASP A 359 -25.09 -17.78 20.69
C ASP A 359 -25.86 -16.49 21.06
N GLU A 360 -27.17 -16.46 20.83
CA GLU A 360 -28.04 -15.34 21.15
C GLU A 360 -29.36 -15.88 21.70
N GLY A 361 -29.89 -15.27 22.76
CA GLY A 361 -31.14 -15.67 23.38
C GLY A 361 -31.97 -14.47 23.81
N THR A 362 -33.20 -14.69 24.24
CA THR A 362 -34.02 -13.66 24.89
C THR A 362 -34.65 -14.18 26.17
N VAL A 363 -34.87 -13.29 27.13
CA VAL A 363 -35.55 -13.55 28.40
C VAL A 363 -36.63 -12.49 28.61
N SER A 364 -37.82 -12.90 29.02
CA SER A 364 -38.95 -12.04 29.36
C SER A 364 -39.72 -12.58 30.56
N LEU A 365 -40.18 -11.68 31.42
CA LEU A 365 -40.90 -12.01 32.66
C LEU A 365 -42.21 -11.23 32.74
N PHE A 366 -43.30 -11.90 33.13
CA PHE A 366 -44.60 -11.24 33.32
C PHE A 366 -45.50 -12.03 34.26
N THR A 367 -46.47 -11.36 34.87
CA THR A 367 -47.40 -12.00 35.80
C THR A 367 -48.61 -12.59 35.10
N SER A 368 -49.21 -13.61 35.72
CA SER A 368 -50.54 -14.08 35.36
C SER A 368 -51.58 -12.96 35.50
N TRP A 369 -52.52 -12.88 34.55
CA TRP A 369 -53.60 -11.90 34.60
C TRP A 369 -54.60 -12.20 35.74
N ALA A 370 -55.33 -11.19 36.16
CA ALA A 370 -56.40 -11.26 37.14
C ALA A 370 -57.71 -10.75 36.57
N TYR A 371 -58.82 -11.30 37.04
CA TYR A 371 -60.09 -10.60 37.04
C TYR A 371 -60.03 -9.43 38.03
N ARG A 372 -60.48 -8.26 37.60
CA ARG A 372 -60.61 -7.05 38.40
C ARG A 372 -62.01 -6.94 39.00
N ASN A 373 -62.14 -6.19 40.09
CA ASN A 373 -63.41 -5.92 40.77
C ASN A 373 -64.19 -4.80 40.05
N SER A 374 -64.30 -4.86 38.73
CA SER A 374 -65.04 -3.90 37.89
C SER A 374 -65.52 -4.53 36.59
N PHE A 375 -66.54 -3.91 35.98
CA PHE A 375 -67.15 -4.35 34.74
C PHE A 375 -67.04 -3.29 33.64
N THR A 376 -66.82 -3.73 32.40
CA THR A 376 -67.08 -2.94 31.19
C THR A 376 -68.46 -3.29 30.65
N HIS A 377 -69.21 -2.27 30.22
CA HIS A 377 -70.47 -2.42 29.52
C HIS A 377 -70.29 -2.04 28.04
N ARG A 378 -70.88 -2.80 27.11
CA ARG A 378 -70.86 -2.53 25.67
C ARG A 378 -72.23 -2.07 25.18
N ASN A 379 -72.31 -1.32 24.07
CA ASN A 379 -73.60 -0.85 23.52
C ASN A 379 -74.34 -1.95 22.73
N ILE A 380 -74.47 -3.11 23.36
CA ILE A 380 -75.14 -4.33 22.92
C ILE A 380 -76.12 -4.68 24.05
N TYR A 381 -77.35 -5.02 23.70
CA TYR A 381 -78.44 -5.25 24.65
C TYR A 381 -79.16 -6.56 24.33
N PHE A 382 -79.61 -7.28 25.34
CA PHE A 382 -80.32 -8.55 25.15
C PHE A 382 -81.71 -8.30 24.51
N ALA A 383 -82.01 -9.02 23.43
CA ALA A 383 -83.27 -8.86 22.69
C ALA A 383 -84.45 -9.61 23.35
N GLU A 384 -84.17 -10.44 24.34
CA GLU A 384 -85.09 -11.34 25.05
C GLU A 384 -84.60 -11.56 26.49
N ASP A 385 -85.45 -12.15 27.34
CA ASP A 385 -85.06 -12.56 28.69
C ASP A 385 -84.21 -13.83 28.63
N VAL A 386 -83.05 -13.82 29.29
CA VAL A 386 -82.05 -14.90 29.24
C VAL A 386 -81.93 -15.52 30.64
N PRO A 387 -82.67 -16.62 30.93
CA PRO A 387 -82.66 -17.27 32.25
C PRO A 387 -81.42 -18.15 32.49
N PRO A 388 -81.19 -18.62 33.74
CA PRO A 388 -80.16 -19.61 34.05
C PRO A 388 -80.28 -20.87 33.18
N GLY A 389 -79.14 -21.44 32.81
CA GLY A 389 -79.05 -22.58 31.90
C GLY A 389 -79.07 -22.20 30.41
N THR A 390 -79.27 -20.93 30.05
CA THR A 390 -79.26 -20.50 28.65
C THR A 390 -77.82 -20.43 28.10
N LYS A 391 -77.60 -21.06 26.94
CA LYS A 391 -76.31 -21.06 26.21
C LYS A 391 -76.33 -20.26 24.90
N THR A 392 -77.52 -20.07 24.32
CA THR A 392 -77.75 -19.39 23.04
C THR A 392 -78.89 -18.39 23.21
N PHE A 393 -78.70 -17.15 22.78
CA PHE A 393 -79.67 -16.05 22.94
C PHE A 393 -79.46 -14.96 21.89
N LYS A 394 -80.44 -14.05 21.74
CA LYS A 394 -80.41 -12.93 20.81
C LYS A 394 -80.02 -11.61 21.45
N VAL A 395 -79.31 -10.79 20.70
CA VAL A 395 -78.94 -9.41 21.03
C VAL A 395 -79.47 -8.43 19.99
N ASN A 396 -79.56 -7.15 20.33
CA ASN A 396 -79.99 -6.11 19.40
C ASN A 396 -79.00 -5.87 18.24
N THR A 397 -77.72 -6.20 18.43
CA THR A 397 -76.67 -6.16 17.41
C THR A 397 -75.49 -7.05 17.78
N THR A 398 -74.92 -7.74 16.79
CA THR A 398 -73.67 -8.49 16.90
C THR A 398 -72.44 -7.68 16.46
N VAL A 399 -72.62 -6.41 16.07
CA VAL A 399 -71.52 -5.51 15.75
C VAL A 399 -70.72 -5.21 17.03
N GLY A 400 -69.39 -5.37 16.98
CA GLY A 400 -68.53 -5.28 18.17
C GLY A 400 -68.44 -6.57 19.00
N LEU A 401 -69.07 -7.66 18.57
CA LEU A 401 -68.78 -9.02 19.04
C LEU A 401 -67.94 -9.78 18.01
N GLY A 402 -66.89 -10.41 18.50
CA GLY A 402 -66.15 -11.48 17.83
C GLY A 402 -66.17 -12.76 18.66
N LEU A 403 -65.66 -13.86 18.11
CA LEU A 403 -65.44 -15.08 18.87
C LEU A 403 -64.48 -14.81 20.05
N ALA A 404 -64.62 -15.57 21.14
CA ALA A 404 -63.99 -15.36 22.44
C ALA A 404 -64.31 -14.01 23.13
N SER A 405 -65.30 -13.23 22.68
CA SER A 405 -65.76 -12.06 23.45
C SER A 405 -66.32 -12.50 24.80
N TYR A 406 -65.76 -11.99 25.90
CA TYR A 406 -66.19 -12.36 27.25
C TYR A 406 -67.50 -11.69 27.68
N ILE A 407 -68.24 -12.40 28.53
CA ILE A 407 -69.48 -11.95 29.18
C ILE A 407 -69.53 -12.48 30.62
N THR A 408 -70.27 -11.81 31.49
CA THR A 408 -70.68 -12.39 32.78
C THR A 408 -72.03 -11.82 33.22
N SER A 409 -72.89 -12.68 33.78
CA SER A 409 -74.12 -12.28 34.45
C SER A 409 -73.90 -11.92 35.92
N ASP A 410 -72.69 -12.10 36.48
CA ASP A 410 -72.31 -11.60 37.80
C ASP A 410 -72.73 -10.11 37.92
N THR A 411 -73.53 -9.77 38.94
CA THR A 411 -73.88 -8.38 39.27
C THR A 411 -72.98 -7.80 40.35
N ASP A 412 -72.39 -8.65 41.18
CA ASP A 412 -71.43 -8.27 42.22
C ASP A 412 -70.00 -8.34 41.64
N PRO A 413 -69.24 -7.23 41.65
CA PRO A 413 -67.86 -7.21 41.16
C PRO A 413 -66.90 -8.10 41.97
N TYR A 414 -67.23 -8.54 43.18
CA TYR A 414 -66.39 -9.42 44.01
C TYR A 414 -66.73 -10.92 43.88
N ASP A 415 -67.83 -11.26 43.20
CA ASP A 415 -68.37 -12.62 43.11
C ASP A 415 -68.09 -13.23 41.72
N HIS A 416 -67.16 -14.19 41.64
CA HIS A 416 -66.61 -14.70 40.38
C HIS A 416 -67.24 -16.03 39.96
N LYS A 417 -68.54 -16.05 39.66
CA LYS A 417 -69.26 -17.32 39.37
C LYS A 417 -69.09 -17.81 37.93
N GLU A 418 -68.74 -16.93 36.98
CA GLU A 418 -68.81 -17.22 35.55
C GLU A 418 -67.50 -16.93 34.79
N ASN A 419 -67.17 -17.81 33.84
CA ASN A 419 -66.14 -17.60 32.82
C ASN A 419 -66.73 -17.96 31.45
N LEU A 420 -67.44 -17.00 30.86
CA LEU A 420 -68.23 -17.19 29.65
C LEU A 420 -67.66 -16.38 28.49
N SER A 421 -67.57 -17.00 27.33
CA SER A 421 -67.09 -16.37 26.11
C SER A 421 -67.86 -16.84 24.88
N VAL A 422 -68.00 -15.96 23.89
CA VAL A 422 -68.72 -16.24 22.64
C VAL A 422 -68.02 -17.34 21.85
N ARG A 423 -68.74 -18.42 21.56
CA ARG A 423 -68.26 -19.54 20.73
C ARG A 423 -68.80 -19.50 19.30
N GLU A 424 -69.94 -18.86 19.06
CA GLU A 424 -70.56 -18.73 17.74
C GLU A 424 -71.37 -17.44 17.65
N ILE A 425 -71.47 -16.85 16.44
CA ILE A 425 -72.26 -15.66 16.15
C ILE A 425 -72.97 -15.85 14.80
N ASP A 426 -74.29 -15.93 14.82
CA ASP A 426 -75.13 -15.71 13.65
C ASP A 426 -75.42 -14.21 13.55
N ARG A 427 -74.92 -13.58 12.48
CA ARG A 427 -75.05 -12.14 12.24
C ARG A 427 -76.38 -11.75 11.58
N ASP A 428 -77.01 -12.68 10.86
CA ASP A 428 -78.26 -12.44 10.14
C ASP A 428 -79.46 -12.46 11.10
N THR A 429 -79.43 -13.34 12.10
CA THR A 429 -80.45 -13.38 13.16
C THR A 429 -80.06 -12.67 14.46
N ASN A 430 -78.82 -12.14 14.55
CA ASN A 430 -78.18 -11.60 15.74
C ASN A 430 -78.22 -12.55 16.97
N THR A 431 -78.01 -13.83 16.71
CA THR A 431 -77.95 -14.88 17.74
C THR A 431 -76.50 -15.15 18.15
N VAL A 432 -76.27 -15.28 19.45
CA VAL A 432 -74.95 -15.51 20.07
C VAL A 432 -75.00 -16.82 20.87
N THR A 433 -74.04 -17.70 20.64
CA THR A 433 -73.84 -18.93 21.44
C THR A 433 -72.56 -18.82 22.25
N LEU A 434 -72.62 -19.17 23.54
CA LEU A 434 -71.47 -19.15 24.45
C LEU A 434 -70.77 -20.51 24.53
N ASN A 435 -69.55 -20.52 25.09
CA ASN A 435 -68.80 -21.74 25.44
C ASN A 435 -69.59 -22.66 26.40
N ALA A 436 -70.20 -22.09 27.44
CA ALA A 436 -70.97 -22.77 28.47
C ALA A 436 -72.30 -22.03 28.78
N PRO A 437 -73.26 -22.65 29.49
CA PRO A 437 -74.49 -21.99 29.92
C PRO A 437 -74.25 -20.88 30.95
N ILE A 438 -75.08 -19.84 30.92
CA ILE A 438 -75.17 -18.80 31.95
C ILE A 438 -75.75 -19.41 33.24
N LYS A 439 -75.22 -19.02 34.41
CA LYS A 439 -75.67 -19.46 35.75
C LYS A 439 -76.60 -18.42 36.41
N GLY A 440 -76.36 -17.13 36.17
CA GLY A 440 -77.29 -16.05 36.50
C GLY A 440 -78.33 -15.82 35.41
N SER A 441 -78.76 -14.57 35.22
CA SER A 441 -79.75 -14.20 34.20
C SER A 441 -79.58 -12.78 33.72
N PHE A 442 -79.98 -12.50 32.48
CA PHE A 442 -80.14 -11.15 31.95
C PHE A 442 -81.60 -10.87 31.58
N LYS A 443 -82.01 -9.60 31.68
CA LYS A 443 -83.33 -9.15 31.20
C LYS A 443 -83.29 -8.57 29.78
N LYS A 444 -84.42 -8.65 29.08
CA LYS A 444 -84.61 -7.97 27.80
C LYS A 444 -84.35 -6.47 27.96
N GLY A 445 -83.42 -5.93 27.18
CA GLY A 445 -82.97 -4.54 27.28
C GLY A 445 -81.87 -4.28 28.32
N GLU A 446 -81.43 -5.29 29.08
CA GLU A 446 -80.19 -5.20 29.86
C GLU A 446 -78.98 -5.11 28.93
N GLN A 447 -77.90 -4.48 29.40
CA GLN A 447 -76.70 -4.20 28.63
C GLN A 447 -75.63 -5.30 28.79
N TRP A 448 -74.92 -5.62 27.71
CA TRP A 448 -73.82 -6.59 27.71
C TRP A 448 -72.73 -6.17 28.72
N ARG A 449 -72.51 -7.03 29.72
CA ARG A 449 -71.56 -6.83 30.81
C ARG A 449 -70.41 -7.84 30.70
N SER A 450 -69.17 -7.35 30.79
CA SER A 450 -67.96 -8.18 30.78
C SER A 450 -67.02 -7.75 31.91
N ARG A 451 -66.50 -8.72 32.66
CA ARG A 451 -65.54 -8.48 33.76
C ARG A 451 -64.22 -7.94 33.21
N ASN A 452 -63.69 -6.91 33.86
CA ASN A 452 -62.40 -6.33 33.48
C ASN A 452 -61.26 -7.27 33.89
N THR A 453 -60.16 -7.25 33.13
CA THR A 453 -58.91 -7.94 33.47
C THR A 453 -57.77 -6.96 33.66
N GLY A 454 -56.71 -7.40 34.35
CA GLY A 454 -55.47 -6.65 34.52
C GLY A 454 -54.28 -7.59 34.72
N GLU A 455 -53.10 -7.15 34.32
CA GLU A 455 -51.82 -7.78 34.60
C GLU A 455 -51.10 -6.92 35.66
N ALA A 456 -50.45 -7.53 36.66
CA ALA A 456 -49.80 -6.76 37.72
C ALA A 456 -48.52 -6.10 37.19
N ILE A 457 -47.73 -6.87 36.46
CA ILE A 457 -46.50 -6.43 35.83
C ILE A 457 -46.12 -7.27 34.62
N ARG A 458 -45.49 -6.59 33.66
CA ARG A 458 -44.76 -7.15 32.52
C ARG A 458 -43.43 -6.43 32.42
N PHE A 459 -42.36 -7.20 32.28
CA PHE A 459 -41.01 -6.69 32.06
C PHE A 459 -40.72 -6.59 30.55
N ALA A 460 -39.78 -5.72 30.18
CA ALA A 460 -39.32 -5.64 28.80
C ALA A 460 -38.42 -6.85 28.49
N THR A 461 -38.69 -7.55 27.38
CA THR A 461 -37.84 -8.65 26.90
C THR A 461 -36.42 -8.14 26.66
N LYS A 462 -35.42 -8.85 27.21
CA LYS A 462 -34.00 -8.56 26.99
C LYS A 462 -33.36 -9.62 26.10
N THR A 463 -32.62 -9.17 25.10
CA THR A 463 -31.73 -10.01 24.29
C THR A 463 -30.38 -10.17 24.99
N VAL A 464 -29.83 -11.38 24.92
CA VAL A 464 -28.59 -11.81 25.57
C VAL A 464 -27.68 -12.37 24.48
N LYS A 465 -26.38 -12.10 24.56
CA LYS A 465 -25.36 -12.60 23.61
C LYS A 465 -24.38 -13.52 24.33
N HIS A 466 -23.74 -14.38 23.56
CA HIS A 466 -22.80 -15.38 24.04
C HIS A 466 -21.71 -14.83 24.97
N SER A 467 -21.38 -15.65 25.96
CA SER A 467 -20.28 -15.44 26.91
C SER A 467 -19.77 -16.77 27.43
N ASP A 468 -18.48 -16.82 27.77
CA ASP A 468 -17.81 -18.00 28.35
C ASP A 468 -18.33 -18.40 29.75
N GLY A 469 -19.17 -17.55 30.36
CA GLY A 469 -19.78 -17.77 31.67
C GLY A 469 -21.14 -17.10 31.81
N TRP A 470 -21.71 -17.18 33.01
CA TRP A 470 -22.99 -16.56 33.36
C TRP A 470 -22.89 -15.02 33.39
N GLN A 471 -23.91 -14.36 32.86
CA GLN A 471 -24.12 -12.91 32.91
C GLN A 471 -25.30 -12.57 33.83
N ILE A 472 -25.31 -11.36 34.39
CA ILE A 472 -26.50 -10.76 35.01
C ILE A 472 -27.21 -9.91 33.96
N ILE A 473 -28.53 -10.08 33.81
CA ILE A 473 -29.38 -9.13 33.09
C ILE A 473 -30.42 -8.53 34.02
N ASN A 474 -30.75 -7.25 33.78
CA ASN A 474 -31.84 -6.58 34.46
C ASN A 474 -32.96 -6.17 33.51
N MET A 475 -34.17 -6.42 33.96
CA MET A 475 -35.39 -5.94 33.32
C MET A 475 -36.13 -5.08 34.34
N ASN A 476 -36.28 -3.79 34.06
CA ASN A 476 -36.97 -2.85 34.94
C ASN A 476 -38.38 -2.54 34.43
N SER A 477 -39.34 -2.39 35.34
CA SER A 477 -40.73 -2.05 35.03
C SER A 477 -41.41 -1.37 36.23
N LYS A 478 -42.71 -1.07 36.11
CA LYS A 478 -43.52 -0.44 37.16
C LYS A 478 -44.77 -1.28 37.41
N VAL A 479 -45.09 -1.54 38.68
CA VAL A 479 -46.31 -2.27 39.05
C VAL A 479 -47.55 -1.49 38.60
N THR A 480 -48.41 -2.14 37.83
CA THR A 480 -49.57 -1.50 37.19
C THR A 480 -50.62 -1.14 38.23
N GLU A 481 -50.87 0.14 38.40
CA GLU A 481 -51.78 0.68 39.41
C GLU A 481 -53.23 0.67 38.91
N TYR A 482 -54.11 -0.01 39.65
CA TYR A 482 -55.55 -0.07 39.40
C TYR A 482 -56.30 0.25 40.70
N PRO A 483 -57.28 1.17 40.71
CA PRO A 483 -58.01 1.54 41.94
C PRO A 483 -58.87 0.42 42.56
N ASP A 484 -59.16 -0.64 41.80
CA ASP A 484 -60.09 -1.72 42.12
C ASP A 484 -59.42 -3.08 42.37
N ILE A 485 -58.08 -3.16 42.36
CA ILE A 485 -57.33 -4.37 42.74
C ILE A 485 -56.03 -4.01 43.47
N ASP A 486 -55.79 -4.73 44.57
CA ASP A 486 -54.62 -4.60 45.44
C ASP A 486 -53.70 -5.81 45.18
N TRP A 487 -52.55 -5.57 44.55
CA TRP A 487 -51.61 -6.64 44.17
C TRP A 487 -50.79 -7.21 45.34
N LEU A 488 -50.83 -6.61 46.54
CA LEU A 488 -50.27 -7.21 47.75
C LEU A 488 -51.24 -8.25 48.33
N LYS A 489 -52.55 -7.95 48.31
CA LYS A 489 -53.61 -8.87 48.79
C LYS A 489 -54.03 -9.90 47.75
N ASN A 490 -53.61 -9.77 46.50
CA ASN A 490 -54.03 -10.60 45.37
C ASN A 490 -52.84 -11.06 44.51
N PRO A 491 -51.85 -11.77 45.10
CA PRO A 491 -50.59 -12.11 44.44
C PRO A 491 -50.81 -12.97 43.20
N ARG A 492 -49.86 -12.90 42.26
CA ARG A 492 -49.96 -13.49 40.93
C ARG A 492 -48.78 -14.43 40.69
N GLN A 493 -49.01 -15.61 40.11
CA GLN A 493 -47.91 -16.44 39.62
C GLN A 493 -47.11 -15.66 38.58
N LEU A 494 -45.78 -15.71 38.68
CA LEU A 494 -44.87 -15.19 37.66
C LEU A 494 -44.76 -16.23 36.52
N ARG A 495 -44.51 -15.74 35.31
CA ARG A 495 -44.26 -16.54 34.11
C ARG A 495 -42.97 -16.06 33.47
N GLN A 496 -42.21 -17.00 32.91
CA GLN A 496 -41.02 -16.71 32.14
C GLN A 496 -41.14 -17.22 30.71
N GLN A 497 -40.62 -16.43 29.78
CA GLN A 497 -40.46 -16.78 28.38
C GLN A 497 -38.97 -16.65 28.08
N VAL A 498 -38.35 -17.75 27.67
CA VAL A 498 -36.94 -17.81 27.27
C VAL A 498 -36.91 -18.39 25.87
N GLU A 499 -36.10 -17.80 24.99
CA GLU A 499 -35.95 -18.22 23.60
C GLU A 499 -34.45 -18.27 23.26
N SER A 500 -34.03 -19.24 22.44
CA SER A 500 -32.64 -19.39 22.02
C SER A 500 -32.57 -19.43 20.49
N LYS A 501 -31.61 -18.72 19.88
CA LYS A 501 -31.53 -18.51 18.43
C LYS A 501 -30.63 -19.52 17.71
N ASN A 502 -29.57 -19.97 18.40
CA ASN A 502 -28.72 -21.10 18.07
C ASN A 502 -28.16 -21.67 19.38
N GLY A 503 -27.98 -22.99 19.46
CA GLY A 503 -27.53 -23.66 20.69
C GLY A 503 -28.59 -23.62 21.80
N ASN A 504 -28.18 -23.42 23.04
CA ASN A 504 -29.03 -23.42 24.23
C ASN A 504 -28.95 -22.08 24.98
N THR A 505 -29.99 -21.75 25.73
CA THR A 505 -30.01 -20.64 26.69
C THR A 505 -30.43 -21.17 28.06
N TYR A 506 -29.61 -20.88 29.07
CA TYR A 506 -29.77 -21.29 30.47
C TYR A 506 -30.12 -20.07 31.32
N VAL A 507 -31.03 -20.23 32.26
CA VAL A 507 -31.54 -19.17 33.15
C VAL A 507 -31.61 -19.69 34.59
N ASP A 508 -31.11 -18.91 35.53
CA ASP A 508 -31.00 -19.25 36.94
C ASP A 508 -31.17 -18.00 37.85
N ASP A 509 -31.37 -18.22 39.16
CA ASP A 509 -31.36 -17.20 40.22
C ASP A 509 -32.18 -15.93 39.88
N ILE A 510 -33.45 -16.13 39.52
CA ILE A 510 -34.36 -15.04 39.14
C ILE A 510 -34.87 -14.36 40.41
N LYS A 511 -34.39 -13.15 40.69
CA LYS A 511 -34.86 -12.30 41.80
C LYS A 511 -35.76 -11.19 41.27
N VAL A 512 -36.91 -10.96 41.91
CA VAL A 512 -37.77 -9.79 41.65
C VAL A 512 -37.89 -8.94 42.90
N GLY A 513 -37.70 -7.63 42.78
CA GLY A 513 -37.63 -6.71 43.92
C GLY A 513 -37.71 -5.24 43.52
N TYR A 514 -37.52 -4.32 44.46
CA TYR A 514 -37.53 -2.88 44.14
C TYR A 514 -36.40 -2.51 43.17
N ALA A 515 -36.66 -1.56 42.27
CA ALA A 515 -35.70 -1.20 41.23
C ALA A 515 -34.59 -0.29 41.77
N THR A 516 -33.33 -0.68 41.53
CA THR A 516 -32.15 0.17 41.69
C THR A 516 -32.07 1.13 40.50
N LYS A 517 -32.01 2.45 40.75
CA LYS A 517 -31.58 3.42 39.71
C LYS A 517 -30.09 3.28 39.49
N VAL A 518 -29.62 3.61 38.28
CA VAL A 518 -28.19 3.83 38.02
C VAL A 518 -27.92 5.28 37.67
N GLN A 519 -26.91 5.88 38.31
CA GLN A 519 -26.30 7.14 37.89
C GLN A 519 -25.06 6.83 37.03
N LEU A 520 -25.03 7.35 35.80
CA LEU A 520 -23.89 7.26 34.88
C LEU A 520 -23.15 8.60 34.80
N GLN A 521 -21.83 8.55 34.93
CA GLN A 521 -20.93 9.66 34.66
C GLN A 521 -20.07 9.40 33.43
N ARG A 522 -19.81 10.47 32.65
CA ARG A 522 -18.75 10.52 31.63
C ARG A 522 -17.78 11.64 31.99
N ASP A 523 -16.49 11.35 31.97
CA ASP A 523 -15.40 12.29 32.29
C ASP A 523 -15.63 13.02 33.63
N GLY A 524 -16.18 12.31 34.62
CA GLY A 524 -16.56 12.82 35.94
C GLY A 524 -17.89 13.60 36.01
N SER A 525 -18.55 13.88 34.88
CA SER A 525 -19.82 14.62 34.82
C SER A 525 -21.02 13.68 34.74
N LYS A 526 -22.10 13.93 35.50
CA LYS A 526 -23.34 13.14 35.40
C LYS A 526 -24.01 13.37 34.03
N ILE A 527 -24.18 12.31 33.25
CA ILE A 527 -24.86 12.34 31.95
C ILE A 527 -26.23 11.66 31.95
N TYR A 528 -26.46 10.72 32.87
CA TYR A 528 -27.73 9.99 32.99
C TYR A 528 -28.00 9.55 34.43
N GLU A 529 -29.29 9.45 34.79
CA GLU A 529 -29.77 8.85 36.04
C GLU A 529 -31.16 8.23 35.80
N GLY A 530 -31.34 6.93 36.07
CA GLY A 530 -32.64 6.27 35.90
C GLY A 530 -32.62 4.75 36.00
N TYR A 531 -33.76 4.11 35.76
CA TYR A 531 -33.98 2.66 35.88
C TYR A 531 -33.69 1.85 34.58
N GLY A 532 -33.04 2.44 33.58
CA GLY A 532 -32.51 1.71 32.42
C GLY A 532 -31.35 0.77 32.78
N SER A 533 -30.97 -0.09 31.83
CA SER A 533 -29.76 -0.93 31.87
C SER A 533 -28.75 -0.58 30.78
N GLU A 534 -29.02 0.47 29.98
CA GLU A 534 -28.26 0.86 28.80
C GLU A 534 -28.46 2.37 28.51
N PHE A 535 -27.48 2.99 27.86
CA PHE A 535 -27.51 4.39 27.43
C PHE A 535 -26.66 4.63 26.18
N GLU A 536 -27.25 5.22 25.14
CA GLU A 536 -26.55 5.69 23.94
C GLU A 536 -26.14 7.16 24.14
N ASP A 537 -24.85 7.43 24.35
CA ASP A 537 -24.35 8.79 24.56
C ASP A 537 -24.07 9.49 23.24
N MET A 538 -25.14 10.00 22.63
CA MET A 538 -25.12 10.81 21.40
C MET A 538 -24.20 12.05 21.45
N ASN A 539 -23.66 12.43 22.61
CA ASN A 539 -22.74 13.57 22.77
C ASN A 539 -21.25 13.14 22.86
N ALA A 540 -21.00 11.83 22.99
CA ALA A 540 -19.68 11.23 22.98
C ALA A 540 -19.20 10.97 21.52
N ILE A 541 -19.22 12.03 20.72
CA ILE A 541 -18.80 12.03 19.31
C ILE A 541 -17.30 12.26 19.17
N ASP A 542 -16.75 11.94 18.00
CA ASP A 542 -15.38 12.29 17.66
C ASP A 542 -15.19 13.81 17.46
N LYS A 543 -14.11 14.35 18.03
CA LYS A 543 -13.74 15.78 18.12
C LYS A 543 -12.26 16.01 17.79
N GLU A 544 -11.48 14.94 17.65
CA GLU A 544 -10.07 15.04 17.31
C GLU A 544 -9.88 15.27 15.81
N LYS A 545 -8.73 15.83 15.43
CA LYS A 545 -8.43 16.06 14.02
C LYS A 545 -7.67 14.88 13.43
N PRO A 546 -8.06 14.39 12.24
CA PRO A 546 -7.22 13.49 11.46
C PRO A 546 -5.80 14.01 11.30
N ASN A 547 -4.85 13.08 11.20
CA ASN A 547 -3.49 13.44 10.82
C ASN A 547 -3.49 14.09 9.42
N LYS A 548 -2.54 15.00 9.17
CA LYS A 548 -2.30 15.50 7.81
C LYS A 548 -1.75 14.40 6.91
N VAL A 549 -1.93 14.57 5.60
CA VAL A 549 -1.30 13.70 4.60
C VAL A 549 0.22 13.84 4.72
N MET A 550 0.91 12.74 5.05
CA MET A 550 2.36 12.76 5.35
C MET A 550 3.25 12.46 4.15
N LYS A 551 2.77 11.67 3.19
CA LYS A 551 3.51 11.27 1.99
C LYS A 551 2.58 11.18 0.79
N ALA A 552 3.11 11.57 -0.37
CA ALA A 552 2.52 11.32 -1.67
C ALA A 552 3.59 10.87 -2.68
N THR A 553 3.20 9.97 -3.56
CA THR A 553 3.88 9.59 -4.79
C THR A 553 3.34 10.47 -5.92
N VAL A 554 4.24 11.04 -6.73
CA VAL A 554 3.87 11.94 -7.85
C VAL A 554 4.37 11.35 -9.17
N VAL A 555 3.46 11.07 -10.09
CA VAL A 555 3.77 10.57 -11.44
C VAL A 555 3.30 11.58 -12.49
N LYS A 556 4.21 12.00 -13.38
CA LYS A 556 3.93 12.89 -14.52
C LYS A 556 4.26 12.22 -15.85
N GLU A 557 3.21 11.98 -16.62
CA GLU A 557 3.27 11.50 -18.01
C GLU A 557 2.71 12.60 -18.92
N ASP A 558 3.52 13.09 -19.85
CA ASP A 558 3.26 14.27 -20.67
C ASP A 558 2.76 15.48 -19.85
N LYS A 559 1.45 15.73 -19.91
CA LYS A 559 0.73 16.86 -19.27
C LYS A 559 -0.28 16.38 -18.23
N ASN A 560 -0.24 15.11 -17.85
CA ASN A 560 -1.08 14.51 -16.83
C ASN A 560 -0.25 14.31 -15.56
N LEU A 561 -0.81 14.67 -14.40
CA LEU A 561 -0.18 14.51 -13.09
C LEU A 561 -1.08 13.64 -12.23
N ASN A 562 -0.58 12.47 -11.83
CA ASN A 562 -1.25 11.59 -10.88
C ASN A 562 -0.53 11.69 -9.53
N VAL A 563 -1.28 12.03 -8.49
CA VAL A 563 -0.77 12.11 -7.12
C VAL A 563 -1.52 11.10 -6.25
N LYS A 564 -0.82 10.06 -5.81
CA LYS A 564 -1.33 9.04 -4.89
C LYS A 564 -0.72 9.27 -3.51
N PHE A 565 -1.52 9.19 -2.45
CA PHE A 565 -1.05 9.46 -1.09
C PHE A 565 -1.50 8.40 -0.09
N ASP A 566 -0.84 8.35 1.06
CA ASP A 566 -1.20 7.39 2.11
C ASP A 566 -2.43 7.89 2.90
N LYS A 567 -3.41 7.02 3.14
CA LYS A 567 -4.63 7.35 3.91
C LYS A 567 -4.23 7.78 5.33
N PRO A 568 -4.50 9.04 5.75
CA PRO A 568 -4.10 9.49 7.08
C PRO A 568 -4.90 8.77 8.16
N LYS A 569 -4.23 8.40 9.26
CA LYS A 569 -4.92 7.88 10.45
C LYS A 569 -5.84 8.96 11.02
N ASP A 570 -7.11 8.60 11.20
CA ASP A 570 -8.03 9.28 12.11
C ASP A 570 -7.73 8.89 13.57
N LYS A 571 -7.81 9.84 14.49
CA LYS A 571 -7.36 9.65 15.88
C LYS A 571 -8.44 9.10 16.79
N GLY A 572 -9.70 9.49 16.58
CA GLY A 572 -10.76 9.25 17.55
C GLY A 572 -10.65 10.07 18.83
N THR A 573 -11.73 10.08 19.60
CA THR A 573 -11.82 10.76 20.89
C THR A 573 -12.07 9.75 22.01
N ASN A 574 -11.21 9.76 23.03
CA ASN A 574 -11.30 8.87 24.18
C ASN A 574 -12.22 9.44 25.26
N TYR A 575 -13.18 8.63 25.73
CA TYR A 575 -14.14 8.96 26.78
C TYR A 575 -14.08 7.96 27.93
N LYS A 576 -14.25 8.46 29.17
CA LYS A 576 -14.18 7.67 30.40
C LYS A 576 -15.54 7.61 31.10
N TYR A 577 -15.98 6.43 31.52
CA TYR A 577 -17.30 6.20 32.12
C TYR A 577 -17.22 5.42 33.44
N LYS A 578 -18.13 5.75 34.37
CA LYS A 578 -18.37 4.99 35.60
C LYS A 578 -19.82 5.15 36.07
N ILE A 579 -20.34 4.14 36.79
CA ILE A 579 -21.73 4.09 37.28
C ILE A 579 -21.81 3.86 38.78
N LYS A 580 -22.93 4.20 39.42
CA LYS A 580 -23.31 3.68 40.74
C LYS A 580 -24.79 3.36 40.83
N GLY A 581 -25.14 2.41 41.70
CA GLY A 581 -26.52 2.07 42.04
C GLY A 581 -27.10 2.98 43.12
N ILE A 582 -28.39 3.26 43.05
CA ILE A 582 -29.16 4.07 44.01
C ILE A 582 -30.49 3.34 44.26
N SER A 583 -30.61 2.70 45.41
CA SER A 583 -31.77 1.91 45.86
C SER A 583 -32.62 2.69 46.89
N GLU A 584 -33.72 2.10 47.39
CA GLU A 584 -34.45 2.69 48.53
C GLU A 584 -33.67 2.53 49.85
N ASN A 585 -32.75 1.56 49.94
CA ASN A 585 -31.96 1.28 51.15
C ASN A 585 -30.58 1.99 51.18
N GLY A 586 -30.03 2.44 50.05
CA GLY A 586 -28.74 3.13 49.99
C GLY A 586 -28.15 3.27 48.57
N GLU A 587 -27.02 3.95 48.47
CA GLU A 587 -26.26 4.11 47.22
C GLU A 587 -24.99 3.26 47.24
N THR A 588 -24.63 2.63 46.13
CA THR A 588 -23.33 1.94 46.02
C THR A 588 -22.21 2.95 45.79
N PRO A 589 -20.96 2.60 46.08
CA PRO A 589 -19.81 3.27 45.49
C PRO A 589 -19.82 3.18 43.95
N PHE A 590 -18.96 3.97 43.30
CA PHE A 590 -18.82 3.93 41.85
C PHE A 590 -18.09 2.66 41.37
N SER A 591 -18.48 2.20 40.18
CA SER A 591 -17.78 1.15 39.42
C SER A 591 -16.33 1.53 39.13
N THR A 592 -15.52 0.53 38.76
CA THR A 592 -14.27 0.80 38.03
C THR A 592 -14.54 1.62 36.78
N GLU A 593 -13.61 2.51 36.44
CA GLU A 593 -13.73 3.36 35.25
C GLU A 593 -13.42 2.55 33.98
N LYS A 594 -14.30 2.64 32.99
CA LYS A 594 -14.14 2.02 31.67
C LYS A 594 -13.92 3.11 30.62
N SER A 595 -13.13 2.83 29.58
CA SER A 595 -12.81 3.80 28.52
C SER A 595 -13.21 3.27 27.15
N VAL A 596 -13.58 4.18 26.25
CA VAL A 596 -13.86 3.88 24.83
C VAL A 596 -13.29 5.00 23.95
N GLU A 597 -12.60 4.63 22.89
CA GLU A 597 -12.19 5.52 21.80
C GLU A 597 -13.30 5.54 20.74
N VAL A 598 -13.82 6.72 20.41
CA VAL A 598 -14.84 6.90 19.36
C VAL A 598 -14.17 7.49 18.13
N ILE A 599 -13.96 6.67 17.09
CA ILE A 599 -13.30 7.03 15.83
C ILE A 599 -14.35 7.23 14.75
N SER A 600 -14.34 8.37 14.05
CA SER A 600 -15.37 8.67 13.04
C SER A 600 -15.02 8.23 11.61
N GLY A 601 -13.73 8.14 11.28
CA GLY A 601 -13.21 7.72 9.98
C GLY A 601 -13.16 8.85 8.94
N ILE A 602 -12.20 8.76 8.02
CA ILE A 602 -12.00 9.75 6.95
C ILE A 602 -13.16 9.73 5.95
N LYS A 603 -13.81 10.88 5.76
CA LYS A 603 -14.92 11.13 4.83
C LYS A 603 -14.46 11.54 3.43
N GLY A 604 -13.29 12.19 3.35
CA GLY A 604 -12.66 12.57 2.08
C GLY A 604 -11.63 13.69 2.23
N TYR A 605 -11.22 14.23 1.10
CA TYR A 605 -10.10 15.17 0.99
C TYR A 605 -10.49 16.44 0.26
N SER A 606 -10.02 17.58 0.77
CA SER A 606 -10.09 18.89 0.12
C SER A 606 -8.71 19.25 -0.39
N TYR A 607 -8.58 19.71 -1.64
CA TYR A 607 -7.28 20.04 -2.24
C TYR A 607 -7.29 21.19 -3.24
N VAL A 608 -6.14 21.83 -3.39
CA VAL A 608 -5.84 22.86 -4.41
C VAL A 608 -4.42 22.62 -4.95
N LEU A 609 -4.22 22.81 -6.25
CA LEU A 609 -2.91 22.79 -6.90
C LEU A 609 -2.62 24.18 -7.48
N ASP A 610 -1.65 24.90 -6.91
CA ASP A 610 -1.22 26.21 -7.43
C ASP A 610 0.28 26.50 -7.17
N LYS A 611 0.73 27.76 -7.27
CA LYS A 611 2.16 28.16 -7.14
C LYS A 611 2.56 28.68 -5.75
N ASN A 612 1.59 29.06 -4.93
CA ASN A 612 1.80 29.68 -3.63
C ASN A 612 2.08 28.59 -2.58
N PRO A 613 3.28 28.51 -1.97
CA PRO A 613 3.59 27.48 -0.98
C PRO A 613 2.68 27.49 0.26
N LYS A 614 1.85 28.52 0.45
CA LYS A 614 0.98 28.74 1.61
C LYS A 614 -0.52 28.80 1.27
N THR A 615 -0.97 28.28 0.14
CA THR A 615 -2.43 28.19 -0.10
C THR A 615 -3.10 27.25 0.91
N GLU A 616 -4.27 27.66 1.36
CA GLU A 616 -5.14 26.93 2.29
C GLU A 616 -6.40 26.46 1.53
N PRO A 617 -6.59 25.14 1.31
CA PRO A 617 -7.82 24.61 0.73
C PRO A 617 -9.04 24.94 1.59
N GLY A 618 -10.21 25.04 0.97
CA GLY A 618 -11.49 25.14 1.69
C GLY A 618 -11.84 23.85 2.43
N ASN A 619 -13.04 23.79 3.02
CA ASN A 619 -13.53 22.58 3.71
C ASN A 619 -14.53 21.78 2.85
N THR A 620 -14.56 22.00 1.54
CA THR A 620 -15.37 21.22 0.59
C THR A 620 -14.58 20.01 0.12
N ILE A 621 -15.14 18.81 0.23
CA ILE A 621 -14.50 17.59 -0.27
C ILE A 621 -14.44 17.63 -1.80
N ASN A 622 -13.24 17.45 -2.35
CA ASN A 622 -12.98 17.36 -3.79
C ASN A 622 -12.88 15.90 -4.28
N THR A 623 -12.41 14.98 -3.42
CA THR A 623 -12.36 13.53 -3.70
C THR A 623 -12.52 12.70 -2.42
N THR A 624 -13.07 11.50 -2.55
CA THR A 624 -13.06 10.45 -1.52
C THR A 624 -11.80 9.59 -1.55
N ASP A 625 -11.10 9.59 -2.68
CA ASP A 625 -10.12 8.57 -3.04
C ASP A 625 -8.69 9.04 -2.74
N GLU A 626 -7.80 8.12 -2.36
CA GLU A 626 -6.38 8.39 -2.09
C GLU A 626 -5.53 8.66 -3.35
N ASN A 627 -6.16 9.04 -4.47
CA ASN A 627 -5.52 9.38 -5.74
C ASN A 627 -6.21 10.57 -6.41
N ILE A 628 -5.42 11.53 -6.88
CA ILE A 628 -5.88 12.73 -7.60
C ILE A 628 -5.19 12.80 -8.96
N SER A 629 -5.97 13.03 -10.03
CA SER A 629 -5.46 13.18 -11.39
C SER A 629 -5.74 14.58 -11.94
N PHE A 630 -4.69 15.33 -12.26
CA PHE A 630 -4.74 16.61 -12.96
C PHE A 630 -4.38 16.43 -14.44
N ARG A 631 -4.97 17.24 -15.33
CA ARG A 631 -4.72 17.21 -16.77
C ARG A 631 -4.34 18.61 -17.27
N ASN A 632 -3.53 18.68 -18.32
CA ASN A 632 -2.99 19.92 -18.87
C ASN A 632 -2.22 20.76 -17.83
N ILE A 633 -1.48 20.10 -16.94
CA ILE A 633 -0.54 20.78 -16.06
C ILE A 633 0.59 21.44 -16.86
N LYS A 634 1.28 22.40 -16.23
CA LYS A 634 2.42 23.11 -16.79
C LYS A 634 3.72 22.58 -16.20
N ASP A 635 4.80 22.64 -16.98
CA ASP A 635 6.16 22.34 -16.53
C ASP A 635 6.72 23.53 -15.73
N GLU A 636 6.17 23.71 -14.53
CA GLU A 636 6.53 24.79 -13.60
C GLU A 636 6.38 24.32 -12.16
N LYS A 637 7.16 24.90 -11.23
CA LYS A 637 7.06 24.53 -9.80
C LYS A 637 5.69 24.91 -9.22
N GLN A 638 5.02 23.92 -8.64
CA GLN A 638 3.69 24.02 -8.05
C GLN A 638 3.66 23.32 -6.67
N PHE A 639 2.53 23.42 -5.97
CA PHE A 639 2.30 22.80 -4.68
C PHE A 639 0.88 22.21 -4.64
N LEU A 640 0.76 20.93 -4.30
CA LEU A 640 -0.50 20.32 -3.91
C LEU A 640 -0.75 20.61 -2.43
N HIS A 641 -1.78 21.39 -2.16
CA HIS A 641 -2.30 21.64 -0.83
C HIS A 641 -3.44 20.67 -0.57
N ILE A 642 -3.37 19.86 0.49
CA ILE A 642 -4.40 18.85 0.78
C ILE A 642 -4.71 18.76 2.28
N LYS A 643 -6.00 18.62 2.58
CA LYS A 643 -6.57 18.42 3.92
C LYS A 643 -7.42 17.14 3.94
N ALA A 644 -7.35 16.38 5.01
CA ALA A 644 -8.29 15.31 5.30
C ALA A 644 -9.44 15.83 6.17
N ILE A 645 -10.64 15.30 5.92
CA ILE A 645 -11.87 15.64 6.63
C ILE A 645 -12.52 14.32 7.08
N ASP A 646 -12.89 14.21 8.35
CA ASP A 646 -13.57 13.04 8.91
C ASP A 646 -15.10 13.09 8.77
N ASN A 647 -15.79 12.07 9.28
CA ASN A 647 -17.25 11.99 9.20
C ASN A 647 -18.00 13.02 10.07
N GLN A 648 -17.39 13.49 11.17
CA GLN A 648 -17.93 14.57 12.01
C GLN A 648 -17.61 15.98 11.47
N GLY A 649 -16.67 16.08 10.52
CA GLY A 649 -16.22 17.32 9.92
C GLY A 649 -14.98 17.94 10.57
N ASN A 650 -14.24 17.21 11.41
CA ASN A 650 -12.96 17.70 11.89
C ASN A 650 -11.95 17.67 10.73
N VAL A 651 -11.14 18.73 10.62
CA VAL A 651 -10.25 18.98 9.47
C VAL A 651 -8.80 18.97 9.92
N SER A 652 -7.96 18.20 9.21
CA SER A 652 -6.51 18.10 9.47
C SER A 652 -5.79 19.44 9.29
N GLU A 653 -4.53 19.50 9.73
CA GLU A 653 -3.60 20.49 9.16
C GLU A 653 -3.46 20.29 7.64
N THR A 654 -3.15 21.36 6.92
CA THR A 654 -2.82 21.31 5.50
C THR A 654 -1.46 20.65 5.30
N ALA A 655 -1.39 19.67 4.40
CA ALA A 655 -0.13 19.21 3.83
C ALA A 655 0.18 20.05 2.59
N HIS A 656 1.38 20.62 2.52
CA HIS A 656 1.86 21.45 1.41
C HIS A 656 2.92 20.66 0.65
N ILE A 657 2.49 19.86 -0.32
CA ILE A 657 3.32 18.90 -1.04
C ILE A 657 3.91 19.58 -2.29
N PRO A 658 5.22 19.88 -2.33
CA PRO A 658 5.84 20.50 -3.49
C PRO A 658 5.83 19.55 -4.71
N ILE A 659 5.45 20.08 -5.86
CA ILE A 659 5.50 19.42 -7.16
C ILE A 659 6.63 20.08 -7.96
N GLU A 660 7.80 19.43 -7.98
CA GLU A 660 9.04 19.96 -8.55
C GLU A 660 9.39 19.23 -9.85
N ILE A 661 8.60 19.50 -10.88
CA ILE A 661 8.84 19.03 -12.25
C ILE A 661 10.18 19.60 -12.74
N PRO A 662 11.13 18.79 -13.22
CA PRO A 662 12.40 19.30 -13.74
C PRO A 662 12.14 20.13 -15.00
N ILE A 663 12.64 21.37 -15.02
CA ILE A 663 12.61 22.23 -16.21
C ILE A 663 13.97 22.09 -16.89
N LEU A 664 14.01 21.53 -18.10
CA LEU A 664 15.24 21.31 -18.88
C LEU A 664 15.52 22.48 -19.82
N GLU A 665 16.78 22.90 -19.86
CA GLU A 665 17.39 23.74 -20.89
C GLU A 665 18.48 22.96 -21.64
N ALA A 666 18.59 23.18 -22.96
CA ALA A 666 19.65 22.60 -23.80
C ALA A 666 20.34 23.66 -24.65
N LYS A 667 21.68 23.67 -24.60
CA LYS A 667 22.54 24.64 -25.27
C LYS A 667 23.66 23.92 -26.02
N ALA A 668 23.60 23.94 -27.34
CA ALA A 668 24.69 23.46 -28.18
C ALA A 668 26.02 24.21 -27.91
N ASN A 669 27.11 23.46 -27.85
CA ASN A 669 28.48 23.97 -27.87
C ASN A 669 29.15 23.51 -29.17
N HIS A 670 28.97 24.32 -30.21
CA HIS A 670 29.46 24.08 -31.56
C HIS A 670 30.98 23.82 -31.65
N LYS A 671 31.78 24.41 -30.75
CA LYS A 671 33.24 24.29 -30.78
C LYS A 671 33.72 22.97 -30.16
N GLU A 672 33.10 22.55 -29.06
CA GLU A 672 33.46 21.32 -28.34
C GLU A 672 32.67 20.09 -28.85
N ASN A 673 31.86 20.28 -29.90
CA ASN A 673 31.01 19.30 -30.58
C ASN A 673 30.11 18.48 -29.63
N MET A 674 29.31 19.17 -28.82
CA MET A 674 28.50 18.58 -27.76
C MET A 674 27.30 19.47 -27.40
N VAL A 675 26.33 18.93 -26.64
CA VAL A 675 25.23 19.71 -26.04
C VAL A 675 25.43 19.83 -24.54
N GLN A 676 25.27 21.03 -23.99
CA GLN A 676 25.21 21.27 -22.56
C GLN A 676 23.75 21.29 -22.12
N LEU A 677 23.41 20.44 -21.15
CA LEU A 677 22.08 20.29 -20.57
C LEU A 677 22.10 20.75 -19.12
N THR A 678 21.07 21.46 -18.68
CA THR A 678 20.88 21.90 -17.29
C THR A 678 19.41 21.88 -16.92
N TRP A 679 19.08 21.45 -15.71
CA TRP A 679 17.69 21.41 -15.24
C TRP A 679 17.53 21.79 -13.76
N GLU A 680 16.38 22.35 -13.39
CA GLU A 680 16.07 22.50 -11.97
C GLU A 680 15.83 21.13 -11.31
N GLY A 681 16.55 20.87 -10.22
CA GLY A 681 16.43 19.62 -9.46
C GLY A 681 15.49 19.74 -8.27
N GLY A 682 14.75 18.65 -8.00
CA GLY A 682 13.87 18.53 -6.85
C GLY A 682 14.62 18.61 -5.51
N LYS A 683 13.98 19.24 -4.55
CA LYS A 683 14.41 19.42 -3.15
C LYS A 683 13.45 18.74 -2.16
N SER A 684 12.28 18.30 -2.64
CA SER A 684 11.26 17.56 -1.90
C SER A 684 11.75 16.18 -1.42
N GLU A 685 12.48 15.49 -2.28
CA GLU A 685 13.14 14.21 -2.04
C GLU A 685 14.38 14.12 -2.94
N PRO A 686 15.38 13.25 -2.65
CA PRO A 686 16.54 13.10 -3.52
C PRO A 686 16.17 12.27 -4.76
N TYR A 687 15.97 12.96 -5.89
CA TYR A 687 15.75 12.35 -7.20
C TYR A 687 17.05 11.84 -7.83
N THR A 688 16.92 10.80 -8.65
CA THR A 688 17.91 10.44 -9.68
C THR A 688 17.35 10.79 -11.06
N TYR A 689 18.23 11.16 -11.98
CA TYR A 689 17.89 11.65 -13.32
C TYR A 689 18.45 10.74 -14.40
N LYS A 690 17.62 10.47 -15.40
CA LYS A 690 18.00 9.79 -16.65
C LYS A 690 17.69 10.73 -17.82
N VAL A 691 18.66 10.92 -18.71
CA VAL A 691 18.54 11.84 -19.84
C VAL A 691 18.22 11.06 -21.10
N PHE A 692 17.26 11.56 -21.87
CA PHE A 692 16.81 10.99 -23.13
C PHE A 692 17.05 11.98 -24.28
N LYS A 693 17.45 11.45 -25.43
CA LYS A 693 17.79 12.19 -26.65
C LYS A 693 17.17 11.51 -27.87
N LYS A 694 16.82 12.29 -28.88
CA LYS A 694 16.41 11.82 -30.21
C LYS A 694 17.01 12.75 -31.27
N LYS A 695 17.69 12.22 -32.28
CA LYS A 695 18.12 13.01 -33.45
C LYS A 695 16.91 13.33 -34.33
N ASP A 696 16.94 14.46 -35.03
CA ASP A 696 15.92 14.79 -36.02
C ASP A 696 15.82 13.67 -37.09
N GLY A 697 14.60 13.19 -37.35
CA GLY A 697 14.33 12.03 -38.22
C GLY A 697 14.33 10.66 -37.52
N GLU A 698 14.83 10.53 -36.29
CA GLU A 698 14.63 9.31 -35.48
C GLU A 698 13.20 9.26 -34.93
N LYS A 699 12.67 8.04 -34.73
CA LYS A 699 11.28 7.82 -34.29
C LYS A 699 11.08 7.88 -32.78
N GLU A 700 12.06 7.43 -32.02
CA GLU A 700 11.96 7.14 -30.60
C GLU A 700 13.12 7.79 -29.85
N PHE A 701 12.90 8.18 -28.60
CA PHE A 701 13.96 8.70 -27.74
C PHE A 701 14.80 7.54 -27.18
N GLN A 702 16.12 7.64 -27.33
CA GLN A 702 17.08 6.75 -26.68
C GLN A 702 17.68 7.44 -25.45
N SER A 703 18.09 6.67 -24.45
CA SER A 703 18.83 7.19 -23.31
C SER A 703 20.30 7.46 -23.63
N VAL A 704 20.89 8.45 -22.95
CA VAL A 704 22.32 8.79 -23.06
C VAL A 704 23.05 8.52 -21.75
N SER A 705 24.38 8.36 -21.79
CA SER A 705 25.19 8.34 -20.57
C SER A 705 25.02 9.66 -19.83
N ALA A 706 24.63 9.59 -18.55
CA ALA A 706 24.42 10.75 -17.69
C ALA A 706 25.62 11.01 -16.75
N THR A 707 26.71 10.27 -16.95
CA THR A 707 27.93 10.38 -16.17
C THR A 707 28.76 11.59 -16.62
N ASP A 708 28.99 12.55 -15.72
CA ASP A 708 30.04 13.56 -15.91
C ASP A 708 31.38 12.83 -16.16
N TYR A 709 32.07 13.15 -17.25
CA TYR A 709 33.38 12.65 -17.64
C TYR A 709 34.50 12.88 -16.59
N LYS A 710 34.23 13.61 -15.50
CA LYS A 710 35.10 13.75 -14.32
C LYS A 710 34.82 12.73 -13.21
N LYS A 711 33.68 12.03 -13.25
CA LYS A 711 33.27 11.02 -12.27
C LYS A 711 33.76 9.63 -12.67
N LYS A 712 33.80 8.72 -11.69
CA LYS A 712 34.12 7.32 -11.91
C LYS A 712 32.83 6.51 -12.07
N VAL A 713 32.80 5.60 -13.03
CA VAL A 713 31.77 4.57 -13.21
C VAL A 713 32.16 3.35 -12.40
N LYS A 714 31.28 2.89 -11.51
CA LYS A 714 31.50 1.68 -10.72
C LYS A 714 30.87 0.47 -11.39
N VAL A 715 31.67 -0.57 -11.60
CA VAL A 715 31.29 -1.79 -12.32
C VAL A 715 31.39 -2.99 -11.39
N LEU A 716 30.34 -3.82 -11.36
CA LEU A 716 30.40 -5.15 -10.76
C LEU A 716 30.57 -6.20 -11.86
N ASN A 717 31.71 -6.90 -11.86
CA ASN A 717 31.96 -8.03 -12.76
C ASN A 717 31.56 -9.35 -12.11
N ILE A 718 30.57 -10.03 -12.66
CA ILE A 718 30.09 -11.34 -12.21
C ILE A 718 30.72 -12.41 -13.11
N TYR A 719 31.60 -13.26 -12.54
CA TYR A 719 32.45 -14.17 -13.32
C TYR A 719 32.43 -15.63 -12.81
N PRO A 720 32.58 -16.63 -13.70
CA PRO A 720 32.64 -18.04 -13.32
C PRO A 720 34.01 -18.44 -12.77
N THR A 721 34.08 -19.31 -11.76
CA THR A 721 35.33 -19.83 -11.16
C THR A 721 35.91 -21.05 -11.90
N LYS A 722 35.08 -21.70 -12.72
CA LYS A 722 35.34 -22.98 -13.40
C LYS A 722 34.90 -22.89 -14.85
N TRP A 723 35.42 -23.78 -15.70
CA TRP A 723 34.78 -24.16 -16.96
C TRP A 723 34.31 -25.60 -16.81
N LYS A 724 32.99 -25.81 -16.73
CA LYS A 724 32.36 -27.06 -16.29
C LYS A 724 32.92 -27.43 -14.90
N ASP A 725 33.49 -28.62 -14.74
CA ASP A 725 34.09 -29.09 -13.48
C ASP A 725 35.57 -28.70 -13.31
N THR A 726 36.18 -27.99 -14.26
CA THR A 726 37.62 -27.67 -14.24
C THR A 726 37.89 -26.27 -13.71
N THR A 727 38.68 -26.15 -12.64
CA THR A 727 39.14 -24.87 -12.08
C THR A 727 39.93 -24.07 -13.12
N LEU A 728 39.61 -22.79 -13.28
CA LEU A 728 40.30 -21.90 -14.20
C LEU A 728 41.71 -21.52 -13.71
N SER A 729 42.61 -21.20 -14.65
CA SER A 729 43.90 -20.59 -14.34
C SER A 729 43.73 -19.20 -13.70
N THR A 730 44.72 -18.76 -12.92
CA THR A 730 44.69 -17.44 -12.28
C THR A 730 45.52 -16.40 -13.04
N ILE A 731 45.06 -15.17 -12.99
CA ILE A 731 45.84 -13.97 -13.28
C ILE A 731 46.39 -13.39 -11.96
N ASP A 732 47.58 -12.81 -12.05
CA ASP A 732 48.27 -12.07 -10.99
C ASP A 732 48.66 -10.70 -11.57
N PHE A 733 48.31 -9.62 -10.88
CA PHE A 733 48.58 -8.26 -11.33
C PHE A 733 48.61 -7.25 -10.18
N ILE A 734 49.21 -6.09 -10.43
CA ILE A 734 49.14 -4.92 -9.56
C ILE A 734 48.16 -3.92 -10.18
N ASP A 735 47.17 -3.46 -9.43
CA ASP A 735 46.28 -2.39 -9.87
C ASP A 735 46.96 -1.01 -9.74
N ARG A 736 46.38 0.00 -10.40
CA ARG A 736 46.82 1.41 -10.38
C ARG A 736 46.95 2.03 -8.98
N ASP A 737 46.30 1.45 -7.97
CA ASP A 737 46.32 1.92 -6.58
C ASP A 737 47.39 1.15 -5.76
N GLY A 738 48.20 0.32 -6.42
CA GLY A 738 49.37 -0.37 -5.88
C GLY A 738 49.06 -1.71 -5.21
N LYS A 739 47.81 -2.18 -5.26
CA LYS A 739 47.38 -3.42 -4.61
C LYS A 739 47.60 -4.61 -5.55
N ARG A 740 48.14 -5.71 -5.00
CA ARG A 740 48.24 -6.99 -5.71
C ARG A 740 46.89 -7.71 -5.69
N ASN A 741 46.46 -8.19 -6.85
CA ASN A 741 45.22 -8.92 -7.06
C ASN A 741 45.53 -10.27 -7.72
N VAL A 742 45.01 -11.36 -7.14
CA VAL A 742 45.10 -12.72 -7.69
C VAL A 742 43.70 -13.30 -7.79
N MET A 743 43.29 -13.72 -8.98
CA MET A 743 41.91 -14.15 -9.29
C MET A 743 41.86 -15.03 -10.54
N PRO A 744 40.80 -15.81 -10.78
CA PRO A 744 40.62 -16.56 -12.03
C PRO A 744 40.70 -15.68 -13.29
N VAL A 745 41.18 -16.23 -14.40
CA VAL A 745 41.33 -15.54 -15.69
C VAL A 745 40.01 -15.02 -16.28
N SER A 746 38.88 -15.59 -15.87
CA SER A 746 37.53 -15.08 -16.15
C SER A 746 37.23 -13.72 -15.52
N ALA A 747 37.96 -13.29 -14.48
CA ALA A 747 37.82 -11.98 -13.85
C ALA A 747 38.67 -10.88 -14.52
N SER A 748 39.27 -11.15 -15.69
CA SER A 748 40.27 -10.27 -16.33
C SER A 748 39.81 -8.84 -16.63
N LEU A 749 38.50 -8.54 -16.61
CA LEU A 749 38.01 -7.15 -16.74
C LEU A 749 38.66 -6.20 -15.72
N LYS A 750 38.84 -6.60 -14.46
CA LYS A 750 39.50 -5.73 -13.46
C LYS A 750 40.96 -5.48 -13.84
N LYS A 751 41.66 -6.49 -14.35
CA LYS A 751 43.03 -6.35 -14.85
C LYS A 751 43.10 -5.39 -16.05
N TRP A 752 42.27 -5.57 -17.07
CA TRP A 752 42.23 -4.70 -18.25
C TRP A 752 41.92 -3.23 -17.90
N MET A 753 40.99 -3.01 -16.97
CA MET A 753 40.57 -1.66 -16.58
C MET A 753 41.57 -0.95 -15.66
N GLU A 754 42.39 -1.67 -14.87
CA GLU A 754 43.14 -1.08 -13.75
C GLU A 754 44.64 -1.43 -13.68
N GLU A 755 45.16 -2.43 -14.40
CA GLU A 755 46.61 -2.68 -14.50
C GLU A 755 47.29 -1.61 -15.38
N SER A 756 48.42 -1.06 -14.94
CA SER A 756 49.21 -0.11 -15.76
C SER A 756 49.67 -0.74 -17.09
N ASN A 757 49.46 -0.04 -18.20
CA ASN A 757 49.90 -0.47 -19.53
C ASN A 757 50.69 0.64 -20.26
N SER A 758 51.19 0.32 -21.46
CA SER A 758 52.03 1.24 -22.26
C SER A 758 51.32 2.48 -22.81
N GLU A 759 49.99 2.49 -22.84
CA GLU A 759 49.18 3.63 -23.28
C GLU A 759 48.64 4.46 -22.10
N ASN A 760 48.42 3.85 -20.93
CA ASN A 760 47.96 4.53 -19.73
C ASN A 760 48.40 3.86 -18.41
N SER A 761 48.94 4.67 -17.49
CA SER A 761 49.35 4.23 -16.14
C SER A 761 48.18 3.94 -15.18
N LYS A 762 46.92 4.06 -15.63
CA LYS A 762 45.71 3.71 -14.88
C LYS A 762 44.87 2.61 -15.56
N GLY A 763 45.48 1.88 -16.50
CA GLY A 763 44.83 0.84 -17.31
C GLY A 763 43.91 1.39 -18.40
N TYR A 764 43.26 0.50 -19.16
CA TYR A 764 42.33 0.92 -20.21
C TYR A 764 41.04 1.53 -19.65
N GLY A 765 40.78 1.38 -18.34
CA GLY A 765 39.75 2.15 -17.64
C GLY A 765 40.15 3.62 -17.38
N MET A 766 41.37 4.05 -17.72
CA MET A 766 41.92 5.42 -17.63
C MET A 766 41.80 6.11 -16.25
N GLY A 767 41.46 5.37 -15.19
CA GLY A 767 41.11 5.91 -13.88
C GLY A 767 39.64 6.36 -13.72
N VAL A 768 38.82 6.27 -14.77
CA VAL A 768 37.38 6.57 -14.76
C VAL A 768 36.49 5.34 -14.62
N ILE A 769 37.00 4.14 -14.89
CA ILE A 769 36.32 2.88 -14.55
C ILE A 769 36.87 2.32 -13.23
N GLU A 770 36.01 1.85 -12.34
CA GLU A 770 36.33 1.04 -11.15
C GLU A 770 35.62 -0.32 -11.28
N VAL A 771 36.35 -1.42 -11.11
CA VAL A 771 35.79 -2.78 -11.24
C VAL A 771 35.94 -3.55 -9.94
N ASP A 772 34.83 -3.82 -9.25
CA ASP A 772 34.78 -4.93 -8.29
C ASP A 772 34.43 -6.21 -9.02
N ALA A 773 34.90 -7.35 -8.51
CA ALA A 773 34.67 -8.66 -9.12
C ALA A 773 34.12 -9.63 -8.07
N VAL A 774 33.04 -10.31 -8.39
CA VAL A 774 32.37 -11.31 -7.54
C VAL A 774 32.25 -12.63 -8.31
N THR A 775 32.47 -13.77 -7.64
CA THR A 775 32.24 -15.06 -8.30
C THR A 775 30.74 -15.28 -8.49
N GLN A 776 30.38 -15.98 -9.56
CA GLN A 776 29.00 -16.33 -9.82
C GLN A 776 28.40 -17.25 -8.74
N GLU A 777 29.23 -18.05 -8.06
CA GLU A 777 28.81 -18.90 -6.93
C GLU A 777 28.40 -18.04 -5.71
N GLU A 778 29.17 -16.99 -5.40
CA GLU A 778 28.82 -16.00 -4.37
C GLU A 778 27.60 -15.16 -4.76
N PHE A 779 27.52 -14.67 -5.99
CA PHE A 779 26.40 -13.84 -6.47
C PHE A 779 25.09 -14.64 -6.60
N ASN A 780 25.17 -15.95 -6.87
CA ASN A 780 24.03 -16.87 -6.77
C ASN A 780 23.60 -17.15 -5.32
N SER A 781 24.48 -16.94 -4.34
CA SER A 781 24.21 -17.22 -2.92
C SER A 781 23.61 -16.03 -2.15
N SER A 782 23.90 -14.79 -2.55
CA SER A 782 23.35 -13.58 -1.93
C SER A 782 23.49 -12.35 -2.86
N PRO A 783 22.72 -12.24 -3.97
CA PRO A 783 22.94 -11.18 -4.96
C PRO A 783 22.80 -9.77 -4.38
N ASN A 784 21.81 -9.57 -3.49
CA ASN A 784 21.52 -8.27 -2.90
C ASN A 784 22.65 -7.72 -2.00
N SER A 785 23.43 -8.56 -1.30
CA SER A 785 24.56 -8.07 -0.49
C SER A 785 25.75 -7.62 -1.33
N TYR A 786 25.79 -7.97 -2.63
CA TYR A 786 26.73 -7.37 -3.57
C TYR A 786 26.19 -6.06 -4.14
N ILE A 787 24.89 -5.96 -4.46
CA ILE A 787 24.29 -4.75 -5.06
C ILE A 787 24.29 -3.56 -4.09
N TYR A 788 23.84 -3.78 -2.85
CA TYR A 788 23.56 -2.72 -1.88
C TYR A 788 24.67 -2.55 -0.83
N ASP A 789 24.83 -1.33 -0.31
CA ASP A 789 25.61 -1.04 0.89
C ASP A 789 24.81 -1.30 2.19
N GLU A 790 25.46 -1.13 3.34
CA GLU A 790 24.87 -1.29 4.68
C GLU A 790 23.64 -0.39 4.96
N LYS A 791 23.35 0.57 4.07
CA LYS A 791 22.24 1.53 4.15
C LYS A 791 21.19 1.30 3.06
N GLY A 792 21.32 0.23 2.27
CA GLY A 792 20.40 -0.12 1.19
C GLY A 792 20.58 0.68 -0.11
N LYS A 793 21.73 1.35 -0.30
CA LYS A 793 22.01 2.13 -1.51
C LYS A 793 22.87 1.34 -2.50
N ASP A 794 22.66 1.53 -3.82
CA ASP A 794 23.51 0.93 -4.85
C ASP A 794 25.00 1.27 -4.69
N LYS A 795 25.84 0.24 -4.79
CA LYS A 795 27.30 0.36 -4.85
C LYS A 795 27.85 0.59 -6.26
N TYR A 796 27.10 0.20 -7.29
CA TYR A 796 27.54 0.14 -8.69
C TYR A 796 26.62 0.91 -9.64
N ASP A 797 27.15 1.25 -10.80
CA ASP A 797 26.47 1.95 -11.90
C ASP A 797 26.21 1.04 -13.10
N VAL A 798 27.08 0.04 -13.29
CA VAL A 798 27.00 -0.97 -14.35
C VAL A 798 27.30 -2.37 -13.79
N MET A 799 26.62 -3.39 -14.29
CA MET A 799 27.02 -4.80 -14.14
C MET A 799 27.64 -5.30 -15.45
N MET A 800 28.68 -6.12 -15.34
CA MET A 800 29.18 -6.96 -16.44
C MET A 800 29.02 -8.43 -16.06
N ILE A 801 28.53 -9.23 -17.01
CA ILE A 801 28.25 -10.65 -16.85
C ILE A 801 28.81 -11.39 -18.07
N GLY A 802 29.44 -12.55 -17.90
CA GLY A 802 29.86 -13.38 -19.04
C GLY A 802 31.22 -13.01 -19.65
N THR A 803 32.20 -12.59 -18.86
CA THR A 803 33.58 -12.28 -19.31
C THR A 803 34.44 -13.49 -19.69
N TYR A 804 33.82 -14.64 -19.99
CA TYR A 804 34.52 -15.90 -20.29
C TYR A 804 33.68 -16.83 -21.18
N ASP A 805 34.35 -17.65 -21.99
CA ASP A 805 33.74 -18.62 -22.91
C ASP A 805 32.65 -19.50 -22.26
N ALA A 806 31.51 -19.58 -22.93
CA ALA A 806 30.29 -20.27 -22.48
C ALA A 806 29.85 -19.89 -21.05
N ASN A 807 30.28 -18.72 -20.55
CA ASN A 807 30.23 -18.32 -19.14
C ASN A 807 30.65 -19.45 -18.17
N GLY A 808 31.67 -20.22 -18.54
CA GLY A 808 32.16 -21.35 -17.75
C GLY A 808 31.17 -22.51 -17.58
N TRP A 809 30.06 -22.54 -18.33
CA TRP A 809 28.91 -23.45 -18.15
C TRP A 809 28.19 -23.31 -16.79
N SER A 810 28.30 -22.14 -16.14
CA SER A 810 27.63 -21.85 -14.86
C SER A 810 26.30 -21.10 -15.09
N PRO A 811 25.16 -21.58 -14.57
CA PRO A 811 23.88 -20.88 -14.64
C PRO A 811 23.74 -19.77 -13.59
N LEU A 812 22.96 -18.73 -13.89
CA LEU A 812 22.54 -17.74 -12.89
C LEU A 812 21.32 -18.27 -12.12
N GLY A 813 21.31 -18.07 -10.80
CA GLY A 813 20.17 -18.40 -9.95
C GLY A 813 18.99 -17.45 -10.19
N LYS A 814 17.76 -17.92 -10.00
CA LYS A 814 16.54 -17.14 -10.25
C LYS A 814 16.50 -15.82 -9.46
N GLU A 815 16.99 -15.82 -8.22
CA GLU A 815 17.11 -14.61 -7.40
C GLU A 815 18.12 -13.62 -7.98
N SER A 816 19.25 -14.11 -8.50
CA SER A 816 20.27 -13.29 -9.18
C SER A 816 19.76 -12.71 -10.49
N ILE A 817 19.01 -13.49 -11.30
CA ILE A 817 18.34 -13.00 -12.52
C ILE A 817 17.36 -11.88 -12.16
N GLN A 818 16.53 -12.07 -11.12
CA GLN A 818 15.60 -11.04 -10.65
C GLN A 818 16.32 -9.79 -10.13
N ALA A 819 17.42 -9.96 -9.38
CA ALA A 819 18.23 -8.86 -8.87
C ALA A 819 18.93 -8.06 -9.99
N ILE A 820 19.36 -8.72 -11.07
CA ILE A 820 19.88 -8.05 -12.29
C ILE A 820 18.77 -7.26 -12.97
N LYS A 821 17.57 -7.83 -13.13
CA LYS A 821 16.41 -7.11 -13.69
C LYS A 821 16.00 -5.91 -12.84
N ASP A 822 16.02 -6.01 -11.51
CA ASP A 822 15.67 -4.89 -10.64
C ASP A 822 16.82 -3.88 -10.50
N PHE A 823 18.06 -4.22 -10.85
CA PHE A 823 19.14 -3.26 -11.09
C PHE A 823 18.90 -2.48 -12.40
N GLU A 824 18.64 -3.19 -13.50
CA GLU A 824 18.29 -2.62 -14.81
C GLU A 824 17.11 -1.62 -14.70
N ARG A 825 15.97 -2.04 -14.15
CA ARG A 825 14.72 -1.26 -14.08
C ARG A 825 14.85 0.06 -13.32
N ARG A 826 15.79 0.13 -12.37
CA ARG A 826 16.11 1.35 -11.62
C ARG A 826 16.95 2.33 -12.45
N GLY A 827 17.35 1.94 -13.66
CA GLY A 827 18.02 2.72 -14.71
C GLY A 827 19.50 2.40 -14.89
N LYS A 828 20.02 1.36 -14.21
CA LYS A 828 21.45 1.04 -14.15
C LYS A 828 21.90 0.19 -15.34
N GLY A 829 23.19 0.28 -15.68
CA GLY A 829 23.76 -0.36 -16.86
C GLY A 829 23.89 -1.88 -16.71
N VAL A 830 23.59 -2.65 -17.76
CA VAL A 830 23.92 -4.08 -17.81
C VAL A 830 24.61 -4.43 -19.13
N LEU A 831 25.89 -4.82 -19.06
CA LEU A 831 26.65 -5.39 -20.16
C LEU A 831 26.64 -6.92 -20.02
N ALA A 832 26.34 -7.61 -21.12
CA ALA A 832 26.31 -9.06 -21.18
C ALA A 832 27.26 -9.59 -22.26
N GLY A 833 28.09 -10.56 -21.89
CA GLY A 833 28.79 -11.42 -22.84
C GLY A 833 27.78 -12.24 -23.64
N HIS A 834 28.00 -12.40 -24.94
CA HIS A 834 27.06 -13.11 -25.82
C HIS A 834 26.75 -14.56 -25.39
N ASP A 835 27.68 -15.22 -24.69
CA ASP A 835 27.53 -16.57 -24.13
C ASP A 835 26.53 -16.65 -22.95
N VAL A 836 26.20 -15.54 -22.29
CA VAL A 836 25.03 -15.49 -21.38
C VAL A 836 23.74 -15.08 -22.10
N MET A 837 23.82 -14.56 -23.32
CA MET A 837 22.68 -14.11 -24.13
C MET A 837 22.31 -15.11 -25.23
N THR A 838 22.30 -16.40 -24.92
CA THR A 838 22.01 -17.46 -25.90
C THR A 838 21.20 -18.62 -25.31
N LYS A 839 20.48 -19.34 -26.18
CA LYS A 839 19.66 -20.52 -25.84
C LYS A 839 20.42 -21.85 -25.84
N ILE A 840 21.73 -21.83 -26.07
CA ILE A 840 22.59 -23.00 -25.94
C ILE A 840 23.28 -23.01 -24.57
N SER A 841 23.20 -24.13 -23.85
CA SER A 841 23.76 -24.35 -22.49
C SER A 841 23.04 -23.63 -21.33
N SER A 842 23.76 -23.29 -20.26
CA SER A 842 23.28 -22.85 -18.93
C SER A 842 22.61 -21.47 -18.87
N SER A 843 22.49 -20.80 -20.03
CA SER A 843 22.11 -19.39 -20.15
C SER A 843 20.63 -19.17 -20.48
N VAL A 844 19.87 -20.23 -20.77
CA VAL A 844 18.45 -20.17 -21.21
C VAL A 844 17.57 -19.37 -20.25
N ASP A 845 17.62 -19.66 -18.96
CA ASP A 845 16.79 -18.99 -17.93
C ASP A 845 17.06 -17.47 -17.87
N PHE A 846 18.29 -17.03 -18.15
CA PHE A 846 18.62 -15.60 -18.22
C PHE A 846 18.14 -14.98 -19.54
N PHE A 847 18.46 -15.60 -20.68
CA PHE A 847 18.05 -15.09 -22.00
C PHE A 847 16.52 -14.92 -22.11
N ASP A 848 15.74 -15.96 -21.80
CA ASP A 848 14.28 -15.87 -21.91
C ASP A 848 13.66 -14.92 -20.86
N ALA A 849 14.39 -14.55 -19.80
CA ALA A 849 13.98 -13.56 -18.82
C ALA A 849 14.35 -12.10 -19.17
N VAL A 850 15.38 -11.85 -19.99
CA VAL A 850 15.89 -10.47 -20.27
C VAL A 850 15.95 -10.06 -21.75
N LYS A 851 15.69 -10.96 -22.70
CA LYS A 851 15.72 -10.67 -24.16
C LYS A 851 14.97 -9.40 -24.57
N ASP A 852 13.82 -9.13 -23.95
CA ASP A 852 12.97 -7.98 -24.25
C ASP A 852 13.60 -6.67 -23.72
N ASP A 853 14.19 -6.71 -22.51
CA ASP A 853 14.89 -5.56 -21.90
C ASP A 853 16.15 -5.19 -22.73
N PHE A 854 16.81 -6.19 -23.33
CA PHE A 854 17.95 -6.04 -24.24
C PHE A 854 17.56 -5.79 -25.70
N ASN A 855 16.26 -5.80 -26.03
CA ASN A 855 15.71 -5.74 -27.40
C ASN A 855 16.42 -6.68 -28.40
N VAL A 856 16.39 -7.97 -28.07
CA VAL A 856 16.84 -9.07 -28.94
C VAL A 856 15.77 -10.16 -29.05
N SER A 857 15.82 -10.93 -30.14
CA SER A 857 14.82 -11.96 -30.44
C SER A 857 15.42 -13.29 -30.88
N ASP A 858 14.66 -14.35 -30.62
CA ASP A 858 15.02 -15.76 -30.84
C ASP A 858 14.91 -16.14 -32.33
N PRO A 859 16.03 -16.42 -33.04
CA PRO A 859 15.98 -16.67 -34.46
C PRO A 859 15.61 -18.13 -34.76
N THR A 860 14.58 -18.29 -35.58
CA THR A 860 14.04 -19.59 -36.05
C THR A 860 15.03 -20.54 -36.76
N LYS A 861 16.29 -20.13 -36.99
CA LYS A 861 17.35 -20.94 -37.64
C LYS A 861 18.74 -20.61 -37.09
N PHE A 862 19.51 -21.65 -36.81
CA PHE A 862 20.90 -21.56 -36.33
C PHE A 862 21.85 -21.09 -37.43
N ARG A 863 22.55 -19.97 -37.20
CA ARG A 863 23.66 -19.41 -37.99
C ARG A 863 24.67 -18.72 -37.06
N GLY A 864 25.96 -18.84 -37.37
CA GLY A 864 27.04 -18.15 -36.65
C GLY A 864 28.00 -17.49 -37.62
N ILE A 865 28.56 -16.34 -37.21
CA ILE A 865 29.56 -15.56 -37.95
C ILE A 865 30.66 -15.20 -36.95
N GLY A 866 31.92 -15.41 -37.30
CA GLY A 866 33.04 -15.07 -36.42
C GLY A 866 34.34 -14.77 -37.16
N SER A 867 35.15 -13.90 -36.56
CA SER A 867 36.39 -13.38 -37.15
C SER A 867 37.32 -12.83 -36.07
N GLU A 868 38.59 -12.67 -36.40
CA GLU A 868 39.60 -11.93 -35.61
C GLU A 868 39.59 -10.42 -35.92
N LYS A 869 38.65 -9.99 -36.78
CA LYS A 869 38.44 -8.60 -37.21
C LYS A 869 37.01 -8.16 -37.02
N ILE A 870 36.84 -6.91 -36.58
CA ILE A 870 35.56 -6.20 -36.58
C ILE A 870 35.72 -4.84 -37.25
N ALA A 871 34.64 -4.34 -37.87
CA ALA A 871 34.57 -2.99 -38.42
C ALA A 871 33.56 -2.16 -37.64
N ILE A 872 33.88 -0.89 -37.43
CA ILE A 872 32.99 0.11 -36.84
C ILE A 872 31.87 0.46 -37.83
N THR A 873 30.62 0.43 -37.37
CA THR A 873 29.41 0.67 -38.20
C THR A 873 28.52 1.83 -37.78
N LYS A 874 28.64 2.37 -36.55
CA LYS A 874 27.88 3.57 -36.09
C LYS A 874 28.81 4.60 -35.44
N LYS A 875 28.71 5.88 -35.83
CA LYS A 875 29.42 7.00 -35.17
C LYS A 875 28.69 7.44 -33.89
N GLY A 876 29.42 7.81 -32.85
CA GLY A 876 28.87 8.38 -31.61
C GLY A 876 29.80 8.19 -30.41
N LEU A 877 29.33 8.55 -29.21
CA LEU A 877 30.12 8.64 -27.96
C LEU A 877 30.93 7.38 -27.65
N LEU A 878 30.40 6.18 -27.94
CA LEU A 878 31.07 4.90 -27.69
C LEU A 878 32.38 4.73 -28.47
N LEU A 879 32.65 5.56 -29.49
CA LEU A 879 33.92 5.57 -30.22
C LEU A 879 34.91 6.65 -29.75
N GLU A 880 34.48 7.56 -28.87
CA GLU A 880 35.20 8.81 -28.56
C GLU A 880 35.62 8.94 -27.09
N TYR A 881 34.99 8.22 -26.15
CA TYR A 881 35.30 8.35 -24.72
C TYR A 881 35.10 7.05 -23.91
N PRO A 882 36.03 6.72 -22.96
CA PRO A 882 37.27 7.44 -22.64
C PRO A 882 38.37 7.35 -23.71
N TRP A 883 38.31 6.38 -24.63
CA TRP A 883 39.24 6.27 -25.76
C TRP A 883 38.62 6.74 -27.07
N LYS A 884 39.42 7.40 -27.92
CA LYS A 884 39.09 7.55 -29.34
C LYS A 884 39.54 6.28 -30.08
N ILE A 885 38.58 5.53 -30.64
CA ILE A 885 38.80 4.19 -31.18
C ILE A 885 38.99 4.22 -32.71
N GLY A 886 38.12 4.93 -33.44
CA GLY A 886 38.17 4.98 -34.91
C GLY A 886 36.94 5.62 -35.53
N ASN A 887 36.90 5.65 -36.85
CA ASN A 887 35.75 6.12 -37.64
C ASN A 887 34.93 4.92 -38.16
N VAL A 888 33.74 5.18 -38.70
CA VAL A 888 33.00 4.15 -39.46
C VAL A 888 33.88 3.60 -40.59
N GLY A 889 33.93 2.28 -40.72
CA GLY A 889 34.82 1.56 -41.64
C GLY A 889 36.23 1.26 -41.12
N THR A 890 36.64 1.76 -39.95
CA THR A 890 37.90 1.33 -39.32
C THR A 890 37.80 -0.14 -38.89
N GLU A 891 38.72 -0.98 -39.38
CA GLU A 891 38.93 -2.34 -38.86
C GLU A 891 39.72 -2.30 -37.54
N LEU A 892 39.23 -3.03 -36.53
CA LEU A 892 39.90 -3.28 -35.25
C LEU A 892 40.29 -4.76 -35.14
N LYS A 893 41.38 -5.04 -34.43
CA LYS A 893 41.84 -6.41 -34.19
C LYS A 893 41.29 -6.92 -32.86
N ILE A 894 40.67 -8.09 -32.90
CA ILE A 894 40.18 -8.79 -31.71
C ILE A 894 40.77 -10.21 -31.65
N PRO A 895 40.77 -10.87 -30.49
CA PRO A 895 40.87 -12.32 -30.45
C PRO A 895 39.73 -12.96 -31.25
N MET A 896 39.87 -14.22 -31.67
CA MET A 896 38.79 -14.92 -32.36
C MET A 896 37.50 -14.93 -31.50
N ALA A 897 36.46 -14.30 -32.03
CA ALA A 897 35.13 -14.24 -31.42
C ALA A 897 34.05 -14.51 -32.48
N HIS A 898 32.86 -14.84 -32.03
CA HIS A 898 31.71 -15.09 -32.89
C HIS A 898 30.43 -14.48 -32.31
N THR A 899 29.43 -14.28 -33.17
CA THR A 899 28.04 -14.12 -32.75
C THR A 899 27.21 -15.31 -33.22
N MET A 900 26.29 -15.74 -32.34
CA MET A 900 25.68 -17.07 -32.40
C MET A 900 24.16 -16.97 -32.28
N SER A 901 23.50 -16.81 -33.42
CA SER A 901 22.03 -16.92 -33.52
C SER A 901 21.28 -16.05 -32.51
N ILE A 902 21.51 -14.74 -32.58
CA ILE A 902 20.70 -13.70 -31.93
C ILE A 902 20.22 -12.74 -33.02
N HIS A 903 18.95 -12.34 -33.01
CA HIS A 903 18.46 -11.26 -33.87
C HIS A 903 18.37 -9.96 -33.06
N PHE A 904 19.31 -9.05 -33.33
CA PHE A 904 19.49 -7.77 -32.64
C PHE A 904 18.54 -6.70 -33.22
N ASN A 905 17.66 -6.12 -32.41
CA ASN A 905 16.66 -5.14 -32.87
C ASN A 905 17.02 -3.69 -32.50
N GLY A 906 18.24 -3.46 -32.00
CA GLY A 906 18.75 -2.16 -31.56
C GLY A 906 20.04 -1.75 -32.28
N ASP A 907 20.88 -0.96 -31.61
CA ASP A 907 22.04 -0.32 -32.23
C ASP A 907 23.25 -1.25 -32.34
N THR A 908 23.63 -1.60 -33.58
CA THR A 908 24.87 -2.32 -33.87
C THR A 908 26.03 -1.34 -34.09
N TRP A 909 26.95 -1.26 -33.12
CA TRP A 909 28.11 -0.36 -33.17
C TRP A 909 29.26 -0.90 -34.02
N MET A 910 29.46 -2.22 -34.00
CA MET A 910 30.55 -2.92 -34.68
C MET A 910 30.05 -4.27 -35.19
N LYS A 911 30.59 -4.74 -36.33
CA LYS A 911 30.27 -6.03 -36.98
C LYS A 911 31.52 -6.83 -37.29
N PHE A 912 31.43 -8.15 -37.37
CA PHE A 912 32.53 -9.00 -37.85
C PHE A 912 32.81 -8.76 -39.32
N VAL A 913 34.11 -8.74 -39.69
CA VAL A 913 34.58 -8.59 -41.08
C VAL A 913 34.99 -9.95 -41.63
N GLY A 914 34.33 -10.38 -42.70
CA GLY A 914 34.41 -11.73 -43.24
C GLY A 914 33.93 -12.79 -42.24
N ASN A 915 34.19 -14.05 -42.57
CA ASN A 915 33.93 -15.18 -41.67
C ASN A 915 35.09 -16.19 -41.74
N SER A 916 35.92 -16.24 -40.70
CA SER A 916 36.97 -17.24 -40.53
C SER A 916 36.57 -18.36 -39.56
N TRP A 917 35.37 -18.30 -38.98
CA TRP A 917 34.88 -19.28 -38.02
C TRP A 917 34.37 -20.56 -38.71
N GLY A 918 35.12 -21.66 -38.51
CA GLY A 918 35.01 -22.88 -39.31
C GLY A 918 33.85 -23.83 -38.97
N ASN A 919 32.60 -23.40 -39.19
CA ASN A 919 31.42 -24.27 -39.06
C ASN A 919 30.72 -24.50 -40.43
N PRO A 920 30.92 -25.66 -41.09
CA PRO A 920 30.49 -25.88 -42.49
C PRO A 920 29.01 -26.29 -42.66
N VAL A 921 28.16 -26.19 -41.63
CA VAL A 921 26.82 -26.79 -41.60
C VAL A 921 25.80 -26.15 -42.56
N THR A 922 26.08 -24.96 -43.12
CA THR A 922 25.36 -24.45 -44.31
C THR A 922 26.32 -24.17 -45.46
N GLY A 923 26.35 -25.06 -46.45
CA GLY A 923 27.17 -24.97 -47.66
C GLY A 923 26.76 -23.85 -48.61
N SER A 924 26.92 -22.61 -48.19
CA SER A 924 26.82 -21.39 -49.00
C SER A 924 27.74 -20.36 -48.38
N ALA A 925 28.49 -19.63 -49.21
CA ALA A 925 29.21 -18.46 -48.70
C ALA A 925 28.20 -17.53 -48.03
N VAL A 926 28.51 -17.05 -46.82
CA VAL A 926 27.74 -15.97 -46.20
C VAL A 926 28.08 -14.72 -47.00
N ASP A 927 27.17 -14.33 -47.87
CA ASP A 927 27.31 -13.18 -48.75
C ASP A 927 27.47 -11.90 -47.90
N ASP A 928 28.54 -11.13 -48.15
CA ASP A 928 28.79 -9.84 -47.49
C ASP A 928 27.68 -8.81 -47.77
N SER A 929 26.77 -9.06 -48.72
CA SER A 929 25.53 -8.30 -48.90
C SER A 929 24.57 -8.38 -47.70
N LEU A 930 24.77 -9.31 -46.76
CA LEU A 930 23.88 -9.53 -45.63
C LEU A 930 23.92 -8.43 -44.57
N ASN A 931 23.14 -7.39 -44.85
CA ASN A 931 22.61 -6.40 -43.92
C ASN A 931 21.73 -6.98 -42.78
N SER A 932 21.81 -8.29 -42.51
CA SER A 932 21.02 -8.98 -41.48
C SER A 932 21.42 -8.56 -40.08
N ASN A 933 20.41 -8.30 -39.25
CA ASN A 933 20.41 -8.07 -37.80
C ASN A 933 20.99 -9.23 -36.95
N THR A 934 21.81 -10.12 -37.53
CA THR A 934 22.45 -11.26 -36.86
C THR A 934 23.99 -11.21 -36.95
N ASN A 935 24.57 -10.19 -37.58
CA ASN A 935 26.00 -9.86 -37.46
C ASN A 935 26.12 -8.58 -36.62
N ALA A 936 26.42 -8.74 -35.34
CA ALA A 936 26.84 -7.68 -34.43
C ALA A 936 27.94 -8.22 -33.53
N TYR A 937 29.03 -7.47 -33.38
CA TYR A 937 30.02 -7.69 -32.33
C TYR A 937 29.59 -7.01 -31.04
N LEU A 938 29.09 -5.78 -31.17
CA LEU A 938 28.57 -4.96 -30.07
C LEU A 938 27.20 -4.38 -30.45
N HIS A 939 26.18 -4.75 -29.65
CA HIS A 939 24.81 -4.26 -29.73
C HIS A 939 24.46 -3.49 -28.46
N THR A 940 23.70 -2.39 -28.56
CA THR A 940 23.20 -1.63 -27.40
C THR A 940 21.71 -1.32 -27.53
N TRP A 941 21.00 -1.35 -26.40
CA TRP A 941 19.62 -0.86 -26.30
C TRP A 941 19.37 -0.27 -24.90
N ASN A 942 18.83 0.95 -24.83
CA ASN A 942 18.52 1.61 -23.55
C ASN A 942 19.76 1.61 -22.61
N ASN A 943 19.66 1.14 -21.36
CA ASN A 943 20.78 0.93 -20.42
C ASN A 943 21.35 -0.51 -20.47
N THR A 944 21.27 -1.19 -21.62
CA THR A 944 21.77 -2.56 -21.81
C THR A 944 22.67 -2.70 -23.05
N ALA A 945 23.57 -3.69 -23.05
CA ALA A 945 24.39 -4.01 -24.21
C ALA A 945 24.85 -5.48 -24.25
N ILE A 946 25.09 -6.01 -25.45
CA ILE A 946 25.64 -7.34 -25.69
C ILE A 946 26.96 -7.21 -26.46
N ILE A 947 28.03 -7.81 -25.94
CA ILE A 947 29.36 -7.83 -26.56
C ILE A 947 29.86 -9.28 -26.70
N GLN A 948 30.64 -9.60 -27.73
CA GLN A 948 31.15 -10.98 -27.90
C GLN A 948 32.48 -11.25 -27.17
N THR A 949 33.01 -10.28 -26.42
CA THR A 949 34.22 -10.43 -25.60
C THR A 949 34.02 -11.51 -24.53
N GLY A 950 35.00 -12.42 -24.43
CA GLY A 950 35.00 -13.54 -23.47
C GLY A 950 35.32 -14.89 -24.12
N HIS A 951 34.86 -15.11 -25.35
CA HIS A 951 35.00 -16.38 -26.10
C HIS A 951 36.45 -16.89 -26.20
N SER A 952 37.42 -15.98 -26.33
CA SER A 952 38.85 -16.32 -26.40
C SER A 952 39.47 -16.63 -25.03
N ASN A 953 38.80 -17.45 -24.19
CA ASN A 953 39.30 -17.94 -22.90
C ASN A 953 39.89 -16.84 -21.99
N GLY A 954 39.22 -15.68 -21.91
CA GLY A 954 39.66 -14.54 -21.10
C GLY A 954 40.88 -13.79 -21.64
N GLN A 955 41.19 -13.89 -22.94
CA GLN A 955 42.07 -12.96 -23.65
C GLN A 955 41.27 -11.75 -24.19
N ALA A 956 41.94 -10.60 -24.33
CA ALA A 956 41.42 -9.43 -25.03
C ALA A 956 42.56 -8.60 -25.66
N THR A 957 42.36 -8.03 -26.84
CA THR A 957 43.32 -7.10 -27.48
C THR A 957 43.26 -5.70 -26.87
N PRO A 958 44.27 -4.83 -27.09
CA PRO A 958 44.19 -3.41 -26.73
C PRO A 958 42.95 -2.72 -27.31
N ASP A 959 42.58 -3.02 -28.56
CA ASP A 959 41.39 -2.46 -29.20
C ASP A 959 40.11 -2.88 -28.47
N GLU A 960 39.95 -4.18 -28.19
CA GLU A 960 38.80 -4.72 -27.45
C GLU A 960 38.71 -4.18 -26.01
N GLN A 961 39.84 -4.02 -25.32
CA GLN A 961 39.87 -3.44 -23.98
C GLN A 961 39.44 -1.96 -23.98
N LYS A 962 39.70 -1.21 -25.07
CA LYS A 962 39.18 0.15 -25.27
C LYS A 962 37.68 0.15 -25.57
N VAL A 963 37.20 -0.77 -26.43
CA VAL A 963 35.76 -0.94 -26.71
C VAL A 963 34.98 -1.26 -25.43
N LEU A 964 35.50 -2.14 -24.57
CA LEU A 964 34.93 -2.43 -23.26
C LEU A 964 34.87 -1.19 -22.35
N ALA A 965 35.98 -0.44 -22.21
CA ALA A 965 36.02 0.76 -21.37
C ALA A 965 34.98 1.81 -21.81
N ASN A 966 34.87 2.05 -23.12
CA ASN A 966 33.88 2.96 -23.70
C ASN A 966 32.44 2.45 -23.51
N THR A 967 32.20 1.15 -23.66
CA THR A 967 30.86 0.55 -23.46
C THR A 967 30.41 0.65 -22.01
N LEU A 968 31.31 0.39 -21.05
CA LEU A 968 31.03 0.54 -19.62
C LEU A 968 30.73 2.00 -19.25
N PHE A 969 31.43 2.98 -19.84
CA PHE A 969 31.10 4.40 -19.64
C PHE A 969 29.76 4.80 -20.27
N TYR A 970 29.43 4.25 -21.45
CA TYR A 970 28.17 4.53 -22.15
C TYR A 970 26.92 4.04 -21.40
N LEU A 971 27.04 2.93 -20.66
CA LEU A 971 25.95 2.32 -19.89
C LEU A 971 25.66 3.01 -18.54
N ALA A 972 26.50 3.94 -18.10
CA ALA A 972 26.33 4.67 -16.84
C ALA A 972 25.34 5.86 -17.00
N GLN A 973 24.05 5.53 -17.15
CA GLN A 973 22.98 6.43 -17.61
C GLN A 973 22.18 7.14 -16.51
N LEU A 974 22.61 7.08 -15.25
CA LEU A 974 21.95 7.75 -14.12
C LEU A 974 22.88 8.79 -13.47
N THR A 975 22.31 9.93 -13.08
CA THR A 975 23.00 10.90 -12.23
C THR A 975 22.09 11.45 -11.12
N SER A 976 22.70 12.01 -10.08
CA SER A 976 22.02 12.89 -9.10
C SER A 976 22.28 14.37 -9.37
N ASP A 977 23.07 14.69 -10.40
CA ASP A 977 23.38 16.06 -10.80
C ASP A 977 22.20 16.71 -11.54
N THR A 978 22.28 18.02 -11.70
CA THR A 978 21.29 18.88 -12.39
C THR A 978 21.84 19.44 -13.71
N HIS A 979 22.87 18.77 -14.24
CA HIS A 979 23.64 19.19 -15.40
C HIS A 979 24.28 17.96 -16.08
N LEU A 980 24.36 17.98 -17.40
CA LEU A 980 25.08 17.00 -18.20
C LEU A 980 25.73 17.69 -19.42
N ASP A 981 27.03 17.44 -19.63
CA ASP A 981 27.71 17.72 -20.89
C ASP A 981 27.54 16.52 -21.83
N ASP A 982 26.45 16.47 -22.61
CA ASP A 982 26.16 15.39 -23.55
C ASP A 982 27.09 15.45 -24.78
N ARG A 983 28.22 14.76 -24.66
CA ARG A 983 29.18 14.50 -25.74
C ARG A 983 28.70 13.45 -26.75
N SER A 984 27.48 12.92 -26.63
CA SER A 984 26.81 12.15 -27.69
C SER A 984 25.92 13.01 -28.59
N GLY A 985 25.59 14.24 -28.18
CA GLY A 985 24.95 15.27 -29.00
C GLY A 985 25.97 15.91 -29.94
N GLN A 986 26.47 15.12 -30.90
CA GLN A 986 27.52 15.54 -31.84
C GLN A 986 26.94 15.91 -33.19
N ASP A 987 27.65 16.78 -33.90
CA ASP A 987 27.48 17.01 -35.32
C ASP A 987 27.96 15.79 -36.13
N VAL A 988 27.01 15.11 -36.77
CA VAL A 988 27.20 13.87 -37.55
C VAL A 988 26.56 13.94 -38.94
N ASP A 989 25.91 15.06 -39.29
CA ASP A 989 25.25 15.26 -40.58
C ASP A 989 26.17 15.95 -41.58
N ALA A 990 26.65 15.17 -42.55
CA ALA A 990 27.62 15.63 -43.54
C ALA A 990 27.17 16.90 -44.30
N PRO A 991 28.09 17.80 -44.68
CA PRO A 991 27.78 19.01 -45.44
C PRO A 991 27.05 18.78 -46.78
N SER A 992 26.57 19.86 -47.40
CA SER A 992 26.05 19.78 -48.77
C SER A 992 27.13 19.33 -49.75
N LYS A 993 26.76 18.48 -50.71
CA LYS A 993 27.59 18.11 -51.86
C LYS A 993 28.13 19.38 -52.58
N PRO A 994 29.44 19.47 -52.88
CA PRO A 994 30.00 20.57 -53.68
C PRO A 994 29.37 20.63 -55.08
N ASP A 995 29.19 21.85 -55.60
CA ASP A 995 28.62 22.09 -56.92
C ASP A 995 29.69 22.66 -57.87
N ILE A 996 30.36 21.78 -58.62
CA ILE A 996 31.44 22.10 -59.56
C ILE A 996 30.84 22.84 -60.77
N ASN A 997 31.09 24.14 -60.84
CA ASN A 997 30.47 25.04 -61.82
C ASN A 997 31.37 25.39 -63.01
N LYS A 998 32.70 25.28 -62.85
CA LYS A 998 33.66 25.51 -63.95
C LYS A 998 34.97 24.77 -63.71
N VAL A 999 35.43 24.04 -64.72
CA VAL A 999 36.81 23.57 -64.87
C VAL A 999 37.46 24.37 -66.00
N THR A 1000 38.77 24.60 -65.92
CA THR A 1000 39.55 25.28 -66.97
C THR A 1000 40.95 24.70 -66.99
N LEU A 1001 41.40 24.21 -68.15
CA LEU A 1001 42.80 23.82 -68.35
C LEU A 1001 43.69 25.07 -68.45
N ASN A 1002 44.83 25.01 -67.79
CA ASN A 1002 45.85 26.05 -67.78
C ASN A 1002 47.03 25.65 -68.69
N LEU A 1003 47.90 26.62 -68.97
CA LEU A 1003 49.02 26.46 -69.91
C LEU A 1003 50.18 25.60 -69.35
N ASP A 1004 50.11 25.22 -68.07
CA ASP A 1004 51.17 24.67 -67.22
C ASP A 1004 50.88 23.24 -66.71
N ASP A 1005 50.06 22.49 -67.46
CA ASP A 1005 49.64 21.11 -67.16
C ASP A 1005 48.81 20.98 -65.87
N THR A 1006 48.16 22.06 -65.46
CA THR A 1006 47.18 22.10 -64.36
C THR A 1006 45.76 22.39 -64.84
N ALA A 1007 44.77 22.03 -64.03
CA ALA A 1007 43.41 22.53 -64.13
C ALA A 1007 43.13 23.49 -62.98
N THR A 1008 42.42 24.58 -63.24
CA THR A 1008 41.75 25.37 -62.18
C THR A 1008 40.28 24.94 -62.10
N ILE A 1009 39.87 24.51 -60.91
CA ILE A 1009 38.53 24.03 -60.61
C ILE A 1009 37.80 25.05 -59.73
N ASN A 1010 36.54 25.33 -60.05
CA ASN A 1010 35.68 26.25 -59.32
C ASN A 1010 34.37 25.54 -58.96
N PHE A 1011 34.00 25.61 -57.69
CA PHE A 1011 32.75 25.09 -57.16
C PHE A 1011 32.03 26.16 -56.33
N LYS A 1012 30.74 25.95 -56.03
CA LYS A 1012 30.04 26.81 -55.06
C LYS A 1012 30.48 26.44 -53.64
N GLU A 1013 30.35 27.39 -52.72
CA GLU A 1013 30.57 27.13 -51.30
C GLU A 1013 29.55 26.10 -50.79
N SER A 1014 30.03 25.04 -50.15
CA SER A 1014 29.15 24.09 -49.45
C SER A 1014 28.55 24.73 -48.21
N VAL A 1015 27.44 24.17 -47.74
CA VAL A 1015 26.81 24.53 -46.47
C VAL A 1015 26.95 23.35 -45.52
N ASP A 1016 27.62 23.58 -44.40
CA ASP A 1016 27.50 22.70 -43.23
C ASP A 1016 26.03 22.67 -42.77
N LYS A 1017 25.48 21.47 -42.60
CA LYS A 1017 24.10 21.26 -42.19
C LYS A 1017 23.94 21.42 -40.69
N GLY A 1018 24.88 20.91 -39.88
CA GLY A 1018 24.67 20.69 -38.46
C GLY A 1018 23.64 19.59 -38.19
N THR A 1019 23.63 19.10 -36.95
CA THR A 1019 22.75 18.03 -36.47
C THR A 1019 21.78 18.54 -35.41
N SER A 1020 20.48 18.41 -35.66
CA SER A 1020 19.41 18.75 -34.71
C SER A 1020 19.06 17.59 -33.77
N TYR A 1021 18.85 17.89 -32.48
CA TYR A 1021 18.50 16.95 -31.43
C TYR A 1021 17.37 17.47 -30.54
N GLU A 1022 16.46 16.58 -30.14
CA GLU A 1022 15.48 16.80 -29.06
C GLU A 1022 15.90 16.06 -27.79
N TYR A 1023 15.61 16.65 -26.62
CA TYR A 1023 15.97 16.12 -25.29
C TYR A 1023 14.82 16.23 -24.28
N TYR A 1024 14.77 15.29 -23.33
CA TYR A 1024 14.05 15.44 -22.06
C TYR A 1024 14.79 14.73 -20.91
N VAL A 1025 14.43 15.05 -19.67
CA VAL A 1025 14.90 14.38 -18.45
C VAL A 1025 13.74 13.66 -17.77
N GLU A 1026 13.99 12.42 -17.37
CA GLU A 1026 13.17 11.68 -16.41
C GLU A 1026 13.82 11.78 -15.03
N ALA A 1027 13.06 12.20 -14.01
CA ALA A 1027 13.46 12.20 -12.62
C ALA A 1027 12.69 11.11 -11.85
N LYS A 1028 13.39 10.13 -11.28
CA LYS A 1028 12.81 9.10 -10.40
C LYS A 1028 13.10 9.42 -8.93
N GLY A 1029 12.07 9.32 -8.10
CA GLY A 1029 12.14 9.55 -6.66
C GLY A 1029 12.91 8.44 -5.93
N SER A 1030 13.22 8.73 -4.67
CA SER A 1030 14.04 7.92 -3.77
C SER A 1030 13.44 6.55 -3.44
N ASP A 1031 12.12 6.39 -3.50
CA ASP A 1031 11.42 5.11 -3.36
C ASP A 1031 11.05 4.45 -4.70
N THR A 1032 11.54 5.02 -5.82
CA THR A 1032 11.25 4.64 -7.21
C THR A 1032 9.79 4.74 -7.66
N LYS A 1033 8.88 5.28 -6.83
CA LYS A 1033 7.46 5.43 -7.20
C LYS A 1033 7.14 6.80 -7.78
N SER A 1034 7.77 7.87 -7.30
CA SER A 1034 7.67 9.19 -7.94
C SER A 1034 8.44 9.15 -9.27
N GLN A 1035 7.84 9.63 -10.36
CA GLN A 1035 8.46 9.67 -11.69
C GLN A 1035 7.97 10.91 -12.44
N LEU A 1036 8.88 11.84 -12.74
CA LEU A 1036 8.56 13.12 -13.37
C LEU A 1036 9.29 13.30 -14.69
N THR A 1037 8.58 13.68 -15.74
CA THR A 1037 9.14 14.04 -17.05
C THR A 1037 9.26 15.55 -17.21
N SER A 1038 10.39 16.03 -17.73
CA SER A 1038 10.59 17.46 -18.04
C SER A 1038 9.79 17.92 -19.26
N ASN A 1039 9.84 19.21 -19.55
CA ASN A 1039 9.60 19.72 -20.90
C ASN A 1039 10.60 19.09 -21.90
N VAL A 1040 10.18 18.94 -23.16
CA VAL A 1040 11.07 18.61 -24.28
C VAL A 1040 11.71 19.91 -24.81
N VAL A 1041 12.99 19.86 -25.15
CA VAL A 1041 13.72 20.97 -25.81
C VAL A 1041 14.42 20.49 -27.07
N LYS A 1042 14.57 21.38 -28.07
CA LYS A 1042 15.32 21.12 -29.32
C LYS A 1042 16.52 22.06 -29.43
N THR A 1043 17.65 21.54 -29.89
CA THR A 1043 18.89 22.30 -30.13
C THR A 1043 19.66 21.73 -31.33
N GLU A 1044 20.59 22.50 -31.91
CA GLU A 1044 21.35 22.10 -33.11
C GLU A 1044 22.86 22.26 -32.88
N VAL A 1045 23.64 21.22 -33.17
CA VAL A 1045 25.11 21.25 -33.09
C VAL A 1045 25.67 21.30 -34.50
N LYS A 1046 26.32 22.41 -34.83
CA LYS A 1046 26.79 22.78 -36.16
C LYS A 1046 28.24 23.22 -36.08
N THR A 1047 29.18 22.43 -36.58
CA THR A 1047 30.62 22.61 -36.31
C THR A 1047 31.35 23.52 -37.32
N GLY A 1048 30.70 23.86 -38.42
CA GLY A 1048 31.24 24.66 -39.51
C GLY A 1048 32.15 23.86 -40.45
N LEU A 1049 32.34 24.38 -41.67
CA LEU A 1049 33.23 23.75 -42.65
C LEU A 1049 34.70 23.81 -42.21
N ARG A 1050 35.42 22.73 -42.52
CA ARG A 1050 36.87 22.60 -42.41
C ARG A 1050 37.58 22.81 -43.75
N GLY A 1051 36.90 22.51 -44.87
CA GLY A 1051 37.38 22.73 -46.23
C GLY A 1051 36.91 21.64 -47.19
N TYR A 1052 37.70 21.38 -48.23
CA TYR A 1052 37.40 20.45 -49.31
C TYR A 1052 38.54 19.44 -49.50
N SER A 1053 38.15 18.18 -49.65
CA SER A 1053 39.01 17.03 -49.97
C SER A 1053 38.93 16.77 -51.47
N ILE A 1054 40.08 16.75 -52.15
CA ILE A 1054 40.13 16.81 -53.62
C ILE A 1054 41.11 15.78 -54.18
N VAL A 1055 40.62 14.96 -55.12
CA VAL A 1055 41.43 14.01 -55.89
C VAL A 1055 41.18 14.21 -57.39
N ILE A 1056 42.22 14.00 -58.20
CA ILE A 1056 42.15 13.98 -59.66
C ILE A 1056 42.87 12.73 -60.17
N ASP A 1057 42.18 11.89 -60.92
CA ASP A 1057 42.77 10.69 -61.55
C ASP A 1057 41.98 10.27 -62.81
N GLU A 1058 42.23 9.05 -63.29
CA GLU A 1058 41.61 8.48 -64.50
C GLU A 1058 40.44 7.53 -64.18
N LYS A 1059 39.87 7.59 -62.96
CA LYS A 1059 38.81 6.67 -62.50
C LYS A 1059 37.50 7.43 -62.21
N PRO A 1060 36.36 7.04 -62.79
CA PRO A 1060 35.12 7.79 -62.61
C PRO A 1060 34.60 7.86 -61.17
N ASN A 1061 34.97 6.90 -60.31
CA ASN A 1061 34.36 6.68 -58.99
C ASN A 1061 35.33 6.81 -57.80
N THR A 1062 36.46 7.51 -57.94
CA THR A 1062 37.39 7.73 -56.81
C THR A 1062 36.71 8.56 -55.70
N ILE A 1063 36.93 8.16 -54.44
CA ILE A 1063 36.42 8.82 -53.23
C ILE A 1063 37.62 9.49 -52.52
N PRO A 1064 37.59 10.82 -52.28
CA PRO A 1064 38.62 11.51 -51.50
C PRO A 1064 38.74 11.00 -50.06
N ASP A 1065 39.94 11.06 -49.48
CA ASP A 1065 40.25 10.46 -48.16
C ASP A 1065 39.78 11.30 -46.95
N GLY A 1066 39.22 12.49 -47.17
CA GLY A 1066 38.77 13.41 -46.13
C GLY A 1066 39.87 14.32 -45.57
N LYS A 1067 41.11 14.21 -46.06
CA LYS A 1067 42.14 15.24 -45.92
C LYS A 1067 41.67 16.52 -46.62
N VAL A 1068 42.16 17.69 -46.19
CA VAL A 1068 41.74 18.97 -46.76
C VAL A 1068 42.89 19.57 -47.57
N GLU A 1069 42.67 19.70 -48.87
CA GLU A 1069 43.61 20.33 -49.82
C GLU A 1069 43.40 21.84 -49.89
N THR A 1070 42.16 22.32 -49.64
CA THR A 1070 41.80 23.74 -49.76
C THR A 1070 40.63 24.12 -48.85
N THR A 1071 40.60 25.37 -48.40
CA THR A 1071 39.40 26.03 -47.84
C THR A 1071 38.73 26.96 -48.84
N SER A 1072 39.38 27.25 -49.97
CA SER A 1072 38.90 28.08 -51.07
C SER A 1072 38.03 27.29 -52.04
N THR A 1073 36.98 27.94 -52.56
CA THR A 1073 36.08 27.45 -53.62
C THR A 1073 36.70 27.44 -55.02
N SER A 1074 37.92 27.96 -55.16
CA SER A 1074 38.79 27.82 -56.33
C SER A 1074 40.09 27.14 -55.92
N TYR A 1075 40.51 26.12 -56.69
CA TYR A 1075 41.75 25.37 -56.48
C TYR A 1075 42.46 25.05 -57.80
N GLN A 1076 43.77 24.83 -57.77
CA GLN A 1076 44.60 24.51 -58.94
C GLN A 1076 45.38 23.23 -58.66
N LEU A 1077 45.32 22.26 -59.57
CA LEU A 1077 45.94 20.93 -59.42
C LEU A 1077 46.38 20.35 -60.76
N ASN A 1078 47.47 19.57 -60.75
CA ASN A 1078 48.04 18.94 -61.94
C ASN A 1078 47.08 17.90 -62.53
N VAL A 1079 46.94 17.83 -63.86
CA VAL A 1079 46.13 16.80 -64.53
C VAL A 1079 46.95 15.53 -64.80
N PRO A 1080 46.36 14.32 -64.75
CA PRO A 1080 47.09 13.07 -65.02
C PRO A 1080 47.44 12.93 -66.50
N ASN A 1081 46.53 13.37 -67.38
CA ASN A 1081 46.73 13.51 -68.82
C ASN A 1081 45.83 14.67 -69.33
N LYS A 1082 45.96 15.04 -70.61
CA LYS A 1082 45.25 16.20 -71.20
C LYS A 1082 43.96 15.86 -71.97
N LYS A 1083 43.67 14.57 -72.19
CA LYS A 1083 42.58 14.11 -73.05
C LYS A 1083 41.34 13.71 -72.26
N GLU A 1084 41.49 12.91 -71.21
CA GLU A 1084 40.37 12.43 -70.38
C GLU A 1084 40.80 12.26 -68.92
N PHE A 1085 40.09 12.88 -67.98
CA PHE A 1085 40.32 12.68 -66.54
C PHE A 1085 39.07 13.01 -65.70
N TYR A 1086 39.10 12.63 -64.44
CA TYR A 1086 38.02 12.83 -63.48
C TYR A 1086 38.51 13.64 -62.27
N ILE A 1087 37.69 14.60 -61.84
CA ILE A 1087 37.90 15.41 -60.63
C ILE A 1087 36.86 15.02 -59.59
N HIS A 1088 37.31 14.80 -58.36
CA HIS A 1088 36.51 14.37 -57.23
C HIS A 1088 36.63 15.41 -56.11
N VAL A 1089 35.53 16.05 -55.75
CA VAL A 1089 35.50 17.07 -54.67
C VAL A 1089 34.46 16.67 -53.63
N ALA A 1090 34.88 16.54 -52.37
CA ALA A 1090 33.99 16.41 -51.22
C ALA A 1090 34.26 17.52 -50.21
N SER A 1091 33.22 18.11 -49.63
CA SER A 1091 33.36 19.07 -48.52
C SER A 1091 33.39 18.35 -47.18
N VAL A 1092 34.17 18.87 -46.25
CA VAL A 1092 34.40 18.27 -44.92
C VAL A 1092 34.18 19.32 -43.84
N ASP A 1093 33.49 18.94 -42.76
CA ASP A 1093 33.27 19.80 -41.59
C ASP A 1093 34.34 19.62 -40.48
N ASN A 1094 34.24 20.42 -39.43
CA ASN A 1094 35.14 20.35 -38.28
C ASN A 1094 34.89 19.12 -37.38
N ALA A 1095 33.70 18.51 -37.42
CA ALA A 1095 33.42 17.19 -36.84
C ALA A 1095 33.97 16.01 -37.66
N GLY A 1096 34.54 16.28 -38.85
CA GLY A 1096 35.11 15.31 -39.77
C GLY A 1096 34.09 14.52 -40.58
N ASN A 1097 32.82 14.95 -40.68
CA ASN A 1097 31.88 14.33 -41.61
C ASN A 1097 32.19 14.82 -43.05
N ILE A 1098 32.10 13.91 -44.01
CA ILE A 1098 32.44 14.14 -45.42
C ILE A 1098 31.14 14.08 -46.22
N SER A 1099 30.90 15.09 -47.07
CA SER A 1099 29.73 15.12 -47.97
C SER A 1099 29.75 13.98 -48.98
N GLU A 1100 28.64 13.82 -49.72
CA GLU A 1100 28.73 13.15 -51.02
C GLU A 1100 29.84 13.78 -51.88
N VAL A 1101 30.50 12.92 -52.66
CA VAL A 1101 31.53 13.33 -53.63
C VAL A 1101 30.85 13.90 -54.87
N ALA A 1102 31.30 15.07 -55.31
CA ALA A 1102 31.01 15.62 -56.63
C ALA A 1102 32.05 15.11 -57.63
N HIS A 1103 31.58 14.45 -58.69
CA HIS A 1103 32.41 13.90 -59.77
C HIS A 1103 32.24 14.78 -61.01
N TYR A 1104 33.33 15.28 -61.57
CA TYR A 1104 33.34 15.99 -62.85
C TYR A 1104 34.24 15.23 -63.84
N HIS A 1105 33.70 14.95 -65.02
CA HIS A 1105 34.43 14.32 -66.13
C HIS A 1105 34.90 15.41 -67.09
N TYR A 1106 36.21 15.48 -67.34
CA TYR A 1106 36.78 16.23 -68.45
C TYR A 1106 37.15 15.24 -69.57
N GLU A 1107 36.73 15.55 -70.80
CA GLU A 1107 37.09 14.80 -72.00
C GLU A 1107 37.11 15.78 -73.17
N ASP A 1108 38.22 15.89 -73.88
CA ASP A 1108 38.38 16.77 -75.06
C ASP A 1108 37.79 16.07 -76.31
N LYS A 1109 36.62 16.53 -76.75
CA LYS A 1109 35.77 15.83 -77.74
C LYS A 1109 35.75 16.45 -79.14
N PHE A 1110 36.01 17.74 -79.26
CA PHE A 1110 35.97 18.41 -80.57
C PHE A 1110 37.37 18.39 -81.21
N SER A 1111 37.43 18.83 -82.46
CA SER A 1111 38.68 19.03 -83.18
C SER A 1111 38.65 20.45 -83.73
N PRO A 1112 39.80 21.11 -83.92
CA PRO A 1112 39.81 22.57 -84.07
C PRO A 1112 39.02 23.06 -85.27
N GLU A 1113 38.20 24.09 -85.12
CA GLU A 1113 37.62 24.78 -86.27
C GLU A 1113 38.69 25.70 -86.88
N ILE A 1114 38.94 25.57 -88.19
CA ILE A 1114 39.94 26.36 -88.91
C ILE A 1114 39.25 27.37 -89.83
N SER A 1115 39.41 28.65 -89.53
CA SER A 1115 38.97 29.76 -90.38
C SER A 1115 40.13 30.29 -91.23
N ILE A 1116 39.90 30.42 -92.54
CA ILE A 1116 40.90 30.91 -93.51
C ILE A 1116 40.32 32.12 -94.24
N THR A 1117 40.95 33.29 -94.07
CA THR A 1117 40.53 34.55 -94.68
C THR A 1117 41.61 35.08 -95.64
N PRO A 1118 41.34 35.20 -96.95
CA PRO A 1118 42.26 35.84 -97.88
C PRO A 1118 42.20 37.37 -97.75
N SER A 1119 43.35 38.01 -97.91
CA SER A 1119 43.53 39.47 -97.90
C SER A 1119 42.76 40.22 -98.99
N THR A 1120 42.36 39.54 -100.07
CA THR A 1120 41.34 40.02 -101.02
C THR A 1120 40.59 38.84 -101.65
N LYS A 1121 39.32 39.06 -101.99
CA LYS A 1121 38.51 38.17 -102.83
C LYS A 1121 38.31 38.71 -104.26
N GLU A 1122 38.57 40.00 -104.46
CA GLU A 1122 38.59 40.63 -105.78
C GLU A 1122 39.82 40.19 -106.57
N TRP A 1123 39.76 40.30 -107.90
CA TRP A 1123 40.88 40.02 -108.80
C TRP A 1123 42.12 40.87 -108.46
N THR A 1124 43.30 40.24 -108.47
CA THR A 1124 44.56 40.87 -108.03
C THR A 1124 45.78 40.33 -108.79
N ASN A 1125 46.70 41.22 -109.15
CA ASN A 1125 48.03 40.86 -109.67
C ASN A 1125 49.11 40.71 -108.58
N LYS A 1126 48.75 40.98 -107.32
CA LYS A 1126 49.60 40.83 -106.13
C LYS A 1126 49.35 39.50 -105.44
N GLU A 1127 50.36 39.04 -104.70
CA GLU A 1127 50.29 37.86 -103.84
C GLU A 1127 49.17 37.99 -102.79
N VAL A 1128 48.44 36.91 -102.54
CA VAL A 1128 47.33 36.87 -101.58
C VAL A 1128 47.84 36.30 -100.26
N THR A 1129 47.93 37.11 -99.22
CA THR A 1129 48.13 36.61 -97.86
C THR A 1129 46.84 35.97 -97.37
N LEU A 1130 46.90 34.69 -97.00
CA LEU A 1130 45.89 33.99 -96.21
C LEU A 1130 46.19 34.21 -94.73
N GLN A 1131 45.20 34.71 -93.99
CA GLN A 1131 45.20 34.71 -92.53
C GLN A 1131 44.45 33.47 -92.06
N VAL A 1132 45.08 32.67 -91.20
CA VAL A 1132 44.51 31.44 -90.65
C VAL A 1132 44.38 31.60 -89.14
N VAL A 1133 43.18 31.34 -88.64
CA VAL A 1133 42.87 31.27 -87.22
C VAL A 1133 42.26 29.90 -86.97
N ALA A 1134 42.81 29.15 -86.03
CA ALA A 1134 42.22 27.89 -85.59
C ALA A 1134 41.81 28.02 -84.12
N THR A 1135 40.59 27.60 -83.81
CA THR A 1135 39.98 27.67 -82.49
C THR A 1135 39.40 26.32 -82.13
N ASP A 1136 39.78 25.78 -80.98
CA ASP A 1136 39.05 24.65 -80.40
C ASP A 1136 38.02 25.16 -79.37
N LYS A 1137 37.10 24.27 -78.97
CA LYS A 1137 35.95 24.53 -78.11
C LYS A 1137 36.11 23.97 -76.69
N ASP A 1138 36.79 22.83 -76.55
CA ASP A 1138 36.97 22.16 -75.25
C ASP A 1138 38.37 22.46 -74.68
N SER A 1139 39.40 22.59 -75.54
CA SER A 1139 40.76 23.02 -75.17
C SER A 1139 41.30 24.18 -76.03
N ARG A 1140 42.57 24.13 -76.43
CA ARG A 1140 43.26 25.17 -77.24
C ARG A 1140 44.04 24.54 -78.38
N VAL A 1141 44.14 25.27 -79.49
CA VAL A 1141 45.04 24.88 -80.59
C VAL A 1141 46.49 25.09 -80.18
N ILE A 1142 47.29 24.03 -80.21
CA ILE A 1142 48.71 24.09 -79.86
C ILE A 1142 49.61 24.32 -81.09
N LYS A 1143 49.15 23.96 -82.30
CA LYS A 1143 49.91 24.16 -83.54
C LYS A 1143 49.05 24.10 -84.82
N ILE A 1144 49.49 24.79 -85.87
CA ILE A 1144 48.94 24.78 -87.22
C ILE A 1144 50.05 24.40 -88.23
N CYS A 1145 49.80 23.41 -89.08
CA CYS A 1145 50.61 23.06 -90.23
C CYS A 1145 50.19 23.90 -91.45
N LEU A 1146 51.18 24.48 -92.12
CA LEU A 1146 51.03 25.27 -93.34
C LEU A 1146 51.07 24.39 -94.60
N PRO A 1147 50.61 24.87 -95.78
CA PRO A 1147 50.57 24.10 -97.02
C PRO A 1147 51.95 23.64 -97.55
N ASN A 1148 53.04 24.18 -97.03
CA ASN A 1148 54.41 23.77 -97.33
C ASN A 1148 54.97 22.71 -96.34
N GLY A 1149 54.21 22.33 -95.31
CA GLY A 1149 54.60 21.35 -94.29
C GLY A 1149 55.17 21.93 -92.98
N ASP A 1150 55.37 23.26 -92.89
CA ASP A 1150 55.89 23.90 -91.67
C ASP A 1150 54.83 23.95 -90.57
N TRP A 1151 55.23 23.64 -89.32
CA TRP A 1151 54.37 23.79 -88.14
C TRP A 1151 54.63 25.13 -87.43
N ILE A 1152 53.57 25.90 -87.22
CA ILE A 1152 53.53 27.10 -86.39
C ILE A 1152 52.88 26.72 -85.06
N ASN A 1153 53.62 26.83 -83.95
CA ASN A 1153 53.10 26.53 -82.60
C ASN A 1153 52.27 27.70 -82.05
N ASN A 1154 51.12 27.97 -82.68
CA ASN A 1154 50.22 29.08 -82.34
C ASN A 1154 48.79 28.81 -82.85
N ASP A 1155 47.80 29.52 -82.31
CA ASP A 1155 46.40 29.49 -82.77
C ASP A 1155 46.16 30.30 -84.06
N LYS A 1156 47.17 31.06 -84.49
CA LYS A 1156 47.13 31.95 -85.67
C LYS A 1156 48.40 31.79 -86.51
N ALA A 1157 48.21 31.73 -87.82
CA ALA A 1157 49.28 31.69 -88.80
C ALA A 1157 48.95 32.56 -90.03
N THR A 1158 49.96 32.88 -90.84
CA THR A 1158 49.78 33.55 -92.13
C THR A 1158 50.56 32.81 -93.21
N PHE A 1159 49.99 32.71 -94.42
CA PHE A 1159 50.62 32.05 -95.56
C PHE A 1159 50.47 32.91 -96.81
N ILE A 1160 51.53 33.06 -97.59
CA ILE A 1160 51.53 33.93 -98.78
C ILE A 1160 51.34 33.07 -100.03
N VAL A 1161 50.19 33.23 -100.68
CA VAL A 1161 49.83 32.53 -101.92
C VAL A 1161 50.29 33.35 -103.13
N LYS A 1162 51.08 32.70 -104.00
CA LYS A 1162 51.71 33.33 -105.16
C LYS A 1162 51.04 32.96 -106.50
N GLU A 1163 50.29 31.87 -106.52
CA GLU A 1163 49.67 31.23 -107.69
C GLU A 1163 48.25 30.76 -107.31
N ASN A 1164 47.39 30.52 -108.30
CA ASN A 1164 46.06 29.96 -108.03
C ASN A 1164 46.16 28.45 -107.70
N GLY A 1165 45.37 27.97 -106.75
CA GLY A 1165 45.45 26.58 -106.29
C GLY A 1165 44.60 26.29 -105.05
N ILE A 1166 44.68 25.03 -104.59
CA ILE A 1166 44.03 24.56 -103.36
C ILE A 1166 45.08 24.43 -102.26
N TYR A 1167 44.91 25.17 -101.16
CA TYR A 1167 45.84 25.23 -100.05
C TYR A 1167 45.24 24.59 -98.81
N TYR A 1168 45.93 23.59 -98.25
CA TYR A 1168 45.50 22.80 -97.09
C TYR A 1168 46.23 23.24 -95.83
N PHE A 1169 45.49 23.34 -94.73
CA PHE A 1169 45.99 23.67 -93.39
C PHE A 1169 45.50 22.61 -92.41
N LYS A 1170 46.36 22.23 -91.45
CA LYS A 1170 46.01 21.26 -90.41
C LYS A 1170 46.22 21.86 -89.03
N ALA A 1171 45.21 21.83 -88.16
CA ALA A 1171 45.33 22.27 -86.77
C ALA A 1171 45.30 21.06 -85.83
N VAL A 1172 45.97 21.19 -84.68
CA VAL A 1172 46.00 20.19 -83.60
C VAL A 1172 45.80 20.89 -82.27
N ASP A 1173 44.90 20.37 -81.44
CA ASP A 1173 44.60 20.85 -80.09
C ASP A 1173 45.46 20.18 -78.99
N GLU A 1174 45.15 20.51 -77.75
CA GLU A 1174 45.86 20.03 -76.56
C GLU A 1174 45.41 18.63 -76.08
N GLY A 1175 44.18 18.19 -76.42
CA GLY A 1175 43.74 16.81 -76.28
C GLY A 1175 44.34 15.86 -77.35
N GLY A 1176 44.90 16.43 -78.42
CA GLY A 1176 45.54 15.75 -79.53
C GLY A 1176 44.60 15.38 -80.68
N ASN A 1177 43.42 15.98 -80.76
CA ASN A 1177 42.53 15.84 -81.90
C ASN A 1177 43.01 16.75 -83.06
N GLU A 1178 42.56 16.48 -84.30
CA GLU A 1178 43.16 17.09 -85.49
C GLU A 1178 42.11 17.41 -86.57
N THR A 1179 42.15 18.64 -87.11
CA THR A 1179 41.30 19.06 -88.25
C THR A 1179 42.16 19.43 -89.45
N VAL A 1180 41.68 19.13 -90.66
CA VAL A 1180 42.24 19.60 -91.92
C VAL A 1180 41.19 20.40 -92.68
N GLN A 1181 41.53 21.64 -93.05
CA GLN A 1181 40.68 22.53 -93.85
C GLN A 1181 41.45 23.03 -95.07
N SER A 1182 40.74 23.34 -96.16
CA SER A 1182 41.34 23.94 -97.35
C SER A 1182 40.64 25.21 -97.80
N ILE A 1183 41.35 26.01 -98.61
CA ILE A 1183 40.80 27.14 -99.37
C ILE A 1183 41.26 27.05 -100.82
N ILE A 1184 40.41 27.49 -101.75
CA ILE A 1184 40.75 27.68 -103.16
C ILE A 1184 41.06 29.16 -103.38
N VAL A 1185 42.27 29.47 -103.86
CA VAL A 1185 42.61 30.80 -104.39
C VAL A 1185 42.55 30.71 -105.91
N SER A 1186 41.74 31.57 -106.51
CA SER A 1186 41.46 31.58 -107.97
C SER A 1186 41.38 32.98 -108.57
N ASN A 1187 41.57 34.02 -107.73
CA ASN A 1187 41.46 35.44 -108.07
C ASN A 1187 42.82 36.13 -108.26
N ILE A 1188 43.93 35.38 -108.31
CA ILE A 1188 45.22 35.95 -108.73
C ILE A 1188 45.29 35.89 -110.25
N ASP A 1189 45.29 37.05 -110.90
CA ASP A 1189 45.57 37.16 -112.33
C ASP A 1189 46.78 38.07 -112.59
N LYS A 1190 47.69 37.59 -113.42
CA LYS A 1190 48.97 38.20 -113.77
C LYS A 1190 49.18 38.28 -115.28
N GLU A 1191 48.21 37.82 -116.08
CA GLU A 1191 48.17 38.09 -117.51
C GLU A 1191 47.69 39.53 -117.75
N ASN A 1192 47.78 40.03 -118.98
CA ASN A 1192 47.37 41.40 -119.32
C ASN A 1192 46.29 41.34 -120.41
N PRO A 1193 45.25 42.19 -120.35
CA PRO A 1193 44.20 42.24 -121.37
C PRO A 1193 44.77 42.35 -122.79
N SER A 1194 44.18 41.56 -123.69
CA SER A 1194 44.54 41.52 -125.10
C SER A 1194 43.58 42.38 -125.93
N VAL A 1195 44.10 43.04 -126.96
CA VAL A 1195 43.29 43.83 -127.91
C VAL A 1195 43.67 43.42 -129.31
N ASP A 1196 42.70 42.90 -130.06
CA ASP A 1196 42.84 42.59 -131.48
C ASP A 1196 42.17 43.69 -132.32
N ILE A 1197 42.82 44.10 -133.42
CA ILE A 1197 42.44 45.26 -134.22
C ILE A 1197 42.34 44.83 -135.69
N GLU A 1198 41.13 44.47 -136.10
CA GLU A 1198 40.84 43.92 -137.42
C GLU A 1198 40.48 45.06 -138.39
N ALA A 1199 41.44 45.43 -139.24
CA ALA A 1199 41.32 46.47 -140.27
C ALA A 1199 41.57 45.90 -141.68
N PRO A 1200 40.90 46.41 -142.74
CA PRO A 1200 41.09 45.91 -144.10
C PRO A 1200 42.54 46.03 -144.60
N SER A 1201 43.15 44.90 -144.98
CA SER A 1201 44.56 44.79 -145.40
C SER A 1201 44.89 45.35 -146.80
N THR A 1202 43.96 46.10 -147.40
CA THR A 1202 44.10 46.70 -148.74
C THR A 1202 43.64 48.16 -148.74
N TRP A 1203 44.39 49.02 -149.41
CA TRP A 1203 44.13 50.46 -149.47
C TRP A 1203 42.79 50.77 -150.14
N GLN A 1204 41.97 51.57 -149.48
CA GLN A 1204 40.71 52.09 -150.02
C GLN A 1204 40.68 53.62 -149.93
N ASN A 1205 39.99 54.26 -150.87
CA ASN A 1205 39.78 55.72 -150.93
C ASN A 1205 38.42 56.13 -150.34
N LYS A 1206 37.99 55.42 -149.29
CA LYS A 1206 36.69 55.55 -148.61
C LYS A 1206 36.92 55.33 -147.11
N ASP A 1207 36.05 55.87 -146.28
CA ASP A 1207 36.09 55.64 -144.84
C ASP A 1207 35.94 54.14 -144.53
N ILE A 1208 36.85 53.60 -143.71
CA ILE A 1208 36.84 52.21 -143.26
C ILE A 1208 36.32 52.11 -141.83
N GLN A 1209 35.49 51.11 -141.56
CA GLN A 1209 35.28 50.65 -140.19
C GLN A 1209 36.37 49.66 -139.81
N VAL A 1210 36.91 49.82 -138.61
CA VAL A 1210 37.85 48.90 -137.96
C VAL A 1210 37.08 48.21 -136.83
N GLN A 1211 37.16 46.88 -136.73
CA GLN A 1211 36.67 46.20 -135.53
C GLN A 1211 37.80 46.10 -134.52
N ILE A 1212 37.61 46.71 -133.35
CA ILE A 1212 38.46 46.50 -132.19
C ILE A 1212 37.74 45.49 -131.29
N ARG A 1213 38.37 44.36 -131.00
CA ARG A 1213 37.87 43.38 -130.03
C ARG A 1213 38.85 43.29 -128.87
N GLY A 1214 38.49 43.89 -127.75
CA GLY A 1214 39.18 43.67 -126.48
C GLY A 1214 38.76 42.33 -125.87
N LYS A 1215 39.71 41.63 -125.27
CA LYS A 1215 39.47 40.43 -124.46
C LYS A 1215 40.41 40.43 -123.24
N ASP A 1216 39.81 40.65 -122.07
CA ASP A 1216 40.24 40.02 -120.81
C ASP A 1216 39.82 38.54 -120.88
#